data_AF-R7K8H5-F1
#
_entry.id   AF-R7K8H5-F1
#
_cell.length_a   1.000
_cell.length_b   1.000
_cell.length_c   1.000
_cell.angle_alpha   90.00
_cell.angle_beta   90.00
_cell.angle_gamma   90.00
#
_symmetry.space_group_name_H-M   'P 1'
#
loop_
_entity.id
_entity.type
_entity.pdbx_description
1 polymer ?
#
loop_
_entity_poly.entity_id
_entity_poly.type
_entity_poly.pdbx_seq_one_letter_code
_entity_poly.pdbx_strand_id
1 'polypeptide(L)'
;MAHAIRYRLLTCLIALVTVFGVVFTAAPSIAFAAGTELSFDGTSVTDDLTSSSAGGKTFDLKDYPYDESKQAQVINFVEYCYSYKANMRNNYGLYVYIYNPQGLNISTTSKSNNIQMATRYDEEGNPSDYAKFDLRFLSKSEESNYKNLFYKFKVVDKAIDGKTFAQRVNSNERRYDVSGVELTTYGANNATDYSVNGMYIFTGYAAGYGPDANAKSTLISKVEYLETVSLDVKHTFYRTKTSVKGAGYQNQLDTVYFAVPQRFFDTYGKLQRIKAEWYEYKTNDIVVTSYQDFYDKAYPWLGRQTGEFDQFGMTKYNKDIYYSLGQNAGDAGGGMNMAKWGWNLGSGFLHVPAPTLYYLFKVGNISEYDPYADVVSIGGVESNALYEYIKSYDKSFNKGTLPIKEGTISADLFADDIDDYRKLDTEYGKIQQGYSYYDFDADVDLQKLTSWQEGNPSFWDNWMNWGLWDAMFGKIPEEESRTVSPIYTLKDSDLSGTNAEIAERLLINANDVNALKTYHTAAKNDDCVTVLFRFATSDYYSAAVDIMELGKGFLGADKYTKGQAYRAYESVFLDFDIIQLTFNKDGVYKVIPAVSSPIDVVNAITPPVQMPDGTPWWVKLLSVLLVILLLVLIVKLLTFIFKKISQDRKIKKTVEKHSEKKEKRKGKKARKQMDKEFEKFHKQTAKEQKKTERDAKKVNVTDLKAKIWTGKKSESELSKAEKYALDHDEEWQHEQAIIDQILYGDDDSE
;
A
#
# COMPACT_ATOMS: atom_id res chain seq x y z
N MET A 1 -54.05 -7.18 31.64
CA MET A 1 -54.90 -6.65 30.54
C MET A 1 -54.40 -5.30 29.97
N ALA A 2 -53.08 -5.04 30.00
CA ALA A 2 -52.40 -3.98 29.23
C ALA A 2 -51.34 -4.55 28.27
N HIS A 3 -51.27 -5.88 28.19
CA HIS A 3 -50.31 -6.66 27.40
C HIS A 3 -50.84 -7.09 26.02
N ALA A 4 -52.11 -6.80 25.69
CA ALA A 4 -52.78 -7.33 24.50
C ALA A 4 -53.04 -6.29 23.37
N ILE A 5 -52.65 -5.02 23.55
CA ILE A 5 -52.91 -3.94 22.58
C ILE A 5 -51.62 -3.48 21.87
N ARG A 6 -50.43 -3.65 22.47
CA ARG A 6 -49.15 -3.24 21.86
C ARG A 6 -48.60 -4.23 20.82
N TYR A 7 -48.97 -5.51 20.90
CA TYR A 7 -48.50 -6.52 19.95
C TYR A 7 -49.28 -6.56 18.62
N ARG A 8 -50.45 -5.91 18.53
CA ARG A 8 -51.19 -5.75 17.26
C ARG A 8 -50.64 -4.62 16.38
N LEU A 9 -49.80 -3.74 16.94
CA LEU A 9 -49.08 -2.70 16.22
C LEU A 9 -47.73 -3.19 15.65
N LEU A 10 -47.13 -4.21 16.25
CA LEU A 10 -45.85 -4.77 15.79
C LEU A 10 -46.01 -5.72 14.59
N THR A 11 -47.16 -6.35 14.42
CA THR A 11 -47.47 -7.20 13.26
C THR A 11 -47.98 -6.40 12.04
N CYS A 12 -48.30 -5.11 12.20
CA CYS A 12 -48.59 -4.19 11.08
C CYS A 12 -47.33 -3.53 10.51
N LEU A 13 -46.17 -3.77 11.13
CA LEU A 13 -44.87 -3.17 10.80
C LEU A 13 -43.91 -4.18 10.13
N ILE A 14 -44.43 -5.34 9.71
CA ILE A 14 -43.83 -6.12 8.63
C ILE A 14 -44.24 -5.38 7.36
N ALA A 15 -43.33 -4.54 6.88
CA ALA A 15 -43.27 -4.00 5.52
C ALA A 15 -44.64 -3.86 4.87
N LEU A 16 -45.31 -2.76 5.22
CA LEU A 16 -46.44 -2.20 4.49
C LEU A 16 -46.14 -2.40 3.01
N VAL A 17 -46.89 -3.31 2.40
CA VAL A 17 -47.07 -3.45 0.95
C VAL A 17 -47.11 -2.04 0.42
N THR A 18 -45.99 -1.55 -0.11
CA THR A 18 -45.91 -0.23 -0.70
C THR A 18 -46.93 -0.32 -1.81
N VAL A 19 -48.05 0.39 -1.62
CA VAL A 19 -49.12 0.45 -2.59
C VAL A 19 -48.53 1.12 -3.81
N PHE A 20 -47.94 0.31 -4.69
CA PHE A 20 -47.69 0.67 -6.06
C PHE A 20 -49.08 0.90 -6.63
N GLY A 21 -49.46 2.18 -6.72
CA GLY A 21 -50.35 2.58 -7.78
C GLY A 21 -49.71 2.05 -9.06
N VAL A 22 -50.38 1.12 -9.73
CA VAL A 22 -49.96 0.61 -11.03
C VAL A 22 -49.81 1.81 -11.94
N VAL A 23 -48.57 2.29 -12.11
CA VAL A 23 -48.27 3.38 -13.04
C VAL A 23 -48.22 2.74 -14.42
N PHE A 24 -49.38 2.60 -15.06
CA PHE A 24 -49.46 2.43 -16.50
C PHE A 24 -48.95 3.73 -17.14
N THR A 25 -47.64 3.94 -17.24
CA THR A 25 -47.15 5.08 -18.02
C THR A 25 -47.42 4.80 -19.49
N ALA A 26 -48.35 5.57 -20.07
CA ALA A 26 -48.33 5.79 -21.51
C ALA A 26 -47.03 6.53 -21.82
N ALA A 27 -46.26 6.03 -22.80
CA ALA A 27 -45.17 6.83 -23.38
C ALA A 27 -45.75 8.20 -23.78
N PRO A 28 -45.06 9.32 -23.49
CA PRO A 28 -45.54 10.62 -23.92
C PRO A 28 -45.73 10.59 -25.44
N SER A 29 -46.90 11.01 -25.91
CA SER A 29 -47.20 11.11 -27.33
C SER A 29 -46.47 12.31 -27.91
N ILE A 30 -45.18 12.16 -28.15
CA ILE A 30 -44.36 13.19 -28.80
C ILE A 30 -44.15 12.77 -30.24
N ALA A 31 -44.89 13.42 -31.14
CA ALA A 31 -44.65 13.30 -32.57
C ALA A 31 -43.43 14.15 -32.92
N PHE A 32 -42.31 13.52 -33.28
CA PHE A 32 -41.19 14.22 -33.90
C PHE A 32 -40.89 13.67 -35.28
N ALA A 33 -40.80 14.60 -36.24
CA ALA A 33 -40.36 14.35 -37.60
C ALA A 33 -38.89 13.90 -37.59
N ALA A 34 -38.56 12.98 -38.49
CA ALA A 34 -37.23 12.45 -38.64
C ALA A 34 -36.21 13.55 -38.99
N GLY A 35 -35.24 13.75 -38.10
CA GLY A 35 -34.01 14.49 -38.41
C GLY A 35 -33.72 15.68 -37.50
N THR A 36 -33.25 15.40 -36.27
CA THR A 36 -32.16 16.08 -35.50
C THR A 36 -32.14 15.52 -34.07
N GLU A 37 -30.97 15.48 -33.45
CA GLU A 37 -30.60 14.92 -32.12
C GLU A 37 -31.70 14.70 -31.05
N LEU A 38 -31.67 13.50 -30.41
CA LEU A 38 -32.07 13.21 -29.01
C LEU A 38 -33.24 14.04 -28.39
N SER A 39 -34.42 14.01 -29.01
CA SER A 39 -35.56 14.87 -28.62
C SER A 39 -36.16 14.62 -27.21
N PHE A 40 -35.73 13.60 -26.46
CA PHE A 40 -36.19 13.35 -25.08
C PHE A 40 -35.19 13.80 -24.01
N ASP A 41 -33.90 13.97 -24.36
CA ASP A 41 -32.90 14.44 -23.41
C ASP A 41 -33.18 15.90 -22.99
N GLY A 42 -33.75 16.71 -23.89
CA GLY A 42 -34.01 18.14 -23.69
C GLY A 42 -35.36 18.50 -23.07
N THR A 43 -36.24 17.54 -22.77
CA THR A 43 -37.53 17.84 -22.12
C THR A 43 -37.36 18.02 -20.61
N SER A 44 -38.13 18.94 -20.04
CA SER A 44 -38.14 19.23 -18.60
C SER A 44 -38.71 18.06 -17.80
N VAL A 45 -38.17 17.83 -16.59
CA VAL A 45 -38.70 16.85 -15.64
C VAL A 45 -40.18 17.11 -15.29
N THR A 46 -40.58 18.37 -15.17
CA THR A 46 -41.97 18.74 -14.81
C THR A 46 -42.93 18.51 -15.97
N ASP A 47 -42.51 18.82 -17.19
CA ASP A 47 -43.32 18.63 -18.40
C ASP A 47 -43.55 17.14 -18.68
N ASP A 48 -42.49 16.34 -18.53
CA ASP A 48 -42.57 14.89 -18.67
C ASP A 48 -43.49 14.26 -17.62
N LEU A 49 -43.36 14.66 -16.35
CA LEU A 49 -44.19 14.12 -15.27
C LEU A 49 -45.66 14.53 -15.47
N THR A 50 -45.95 15.81 -15.67
CA THR A 50 -47.34 16.31 -15.77
C THR A 50 -48.06 15.92 -17.07
N SER A 51 -47.32 15.58 -18.13
CA SER A 51 -47.89 14.98 -19.33
C SER A 51 -48.11 13.46 -19.22
N SER A 52 -47.61 12.83 -18.15
CA SER A 52 -47.78 11.40 -17.90
C SER A 52 -49.11 11.11 -17.19
N SER A 53 -49.68 9.94 -17.50
CA SER A 53 -50.87 9.43 -16.84
C SER A 53 -50.67 7.97 -16.45
N ALA A 54 -51.23 7.57 -15.32
CA ALA A 54 -51.19 6.24 -14.73
C ALA A 54 -52.61 5.74 -14.46
N GLY A 55 -53.04 4.66 -15.12
CA GLY A 55 -54.39 4.12 -14.94
C GLY A 55 -55.50 5.14 -15.25
N GLY A 56 -55.22 6.10 -16.14
CA GLY A 56 -56.13 7.19 -16.50
C GLY A 56 -56.08 8.42 -15.57
N LYS A 57 -55.30 8.39 -14.47
CA LYS A 57 -55.05 9.55 -13.60
C LYS A 57 -53.76 10.26 -14.05
N THR A 58 -53.83 11.54 -14.37
CA THR A 58 -52.66 12.38 -14.65
C THR A 58 -51.80 12.54 -13.40
N PHE A 59 -50.49 12.62 -13.56
CA PHE A 59 -49.58 12.93 -12.47
C PHE A 59 -49.83 14.34 -11.93
N ASP A 60 -50.01 14.48 -10.61
CA ASP A 60 -50.14 15.78 -9.94
C ASP A 60 -48.94 16.02 -9.03
N LEU A 61 -48.19 17.09 -9.29
CA LEU A 61 -47.02 17.48 -8.48
C LEU A 61 -47.41 17.71 -7.00
N LYS A 62 -48.67 18.05 -6.71
CA LYS A 62 -49.16 18.25 -5.34
C LYS A 62 -49.21 16.97 -4.51
N ASP A 63 -49.23 15.80 -5.14
CA ASP A 63 -49.20 14.51 -4.45
C ASP A 63 -47.81 14.20 -3.85
N TYR A 64 -46.80 15.02 -4.17
CA TYR A 64 -45.39 14.83 -3.83
C TYR A 64 -44.80 16.10 -3.15
N PRO A 65 -45.19 16.44 -1.91
CA PRO A 65 -44.72 17.64 -1.21
C PRO A 65 -43.33 17.47 -0.57
N TYR A 66 -42.70 18.56 -0.12
CA TYR A 66 -41.53 18.44 0.76
C TYR A 66 -41.88 17.69 2.05
N ASP A 67 -40.96 16.83 2.49
CA ASP A 67 -41.11 16.00 3.69
C ASP A 67 -39.73 15.55 4.17
N GLU A 68 -39.22 16.17 5.24
CA GLU A 68 -37.89 15.88 5.80
C GLU A 68 -37.76 14.44 6.32
N SER A 69 -38.88 13.76 6.59
CA SER A 69 -38.91 12.40 7.14
C SER A 69 -38.84 11.30 6.07
N LYS A 70 -39.07 11.65 4.80
CA LYS A 70 -39.03 10.71 3.67
C LYS A 70 -37.69 10.79 2.97
N GLN A 71 -37.22 9.66 2.45
CA GLN A 71 -36.00 9.60 1.64
C GLN A 71 -36.28 9.84 0.16
N ALA A 72 -35.23 10.06 -0.63
CA ALA A 72 -35.35 10.13 -2.09
C ALA A 72 -35.85 8.79 -2.67
N GLN A 73 -36.63 8.87 -3.76
CA GLN A 73 -37.30 7.72 -4.35
C GLN A 73 -37.33 7.84 -5.87
N VAL A 74 -37.19 6.71 -6.57
CA VAL A 74 -37.52 6.63 -8.00
C VAL A 74 -39.04 6.62 -8.14
N ILE A 75 -39.59 7.63 -8.82
CA ILE A 75 -41.03 7.74 -9.09
C ILE A 75 -41.41 7.31 -10.50
N ASN A 76 -40.45 7.26 -11.41
CA ASN A 76 -40.68 6.78 -12.76
C ASN A 76 -39.38 6.26 -13.39
N PHE A 77 -39.50 5.19 -14.18
CA PHE A 77 -38.44 4.64 -15.02
C PHE A 77 -39.00 4.50 -16.43
N VAL A 78 -38.34 5.13 -17.40
CA VAL A 78 -38.86 5.30 -18.75
C VAL A 78 -37.94 4.66 -19.76
N GLU A 79 -38.51 3.79 -20.59
CA GLU A 79 -37.91 3.34 -21.84
C GLU A 79 -38.38 4.25 -22.99
N TYR A 80 -37.44 4.84 -23.70
CA TYR A 80 -37.73 5.69 -24.86
C TYR A 80 -37.31 5.01 -26.15
N CYS A 81 -38.22 4.93 -27.11
CA CYS A 81 -37.95 4.64 -28.52
C CYS A 81 -37.12 3.36 -28.80
N TYR A 82 -37.33 2.29 -28.04
CA TYR A 82 -36.79 0.99 -28.40
C TYR A 82 -37.31 0.55 -29.78
N SER A 83 -36.42 0.01 -30.61
CA SER A 83 -36.80 -0.68 -31.85
C SER A 83 -36.06 -2.00 -32.00
N TYR A 84 -36.75 -3.00 -32.52
CA TYR A 84 -36.15 -4.26 -32.92
C TYR A 84 -35.19 -4.10 -34.13
N LYS A 85 -35.34 -3.02 -34.92
CA LYS A 85 -34.48 -2.70 -36.05
C LYS A 85 -33.25 -1.91 -35.59
N ALA A 86 -32.05 -2.46 -35.80
CA ALA A 86 -30.80 -1.87 -35.31
C ALA A 86 -30.58 -0.41 -35.80
N ASN A 87 -30.91 -0.13 -37.06
CA ASN A 87 -30.77 1.21 -37.66
C ASN A 87 -31.75 2.27 -37.10
N MET A 88 -32.72 1.87 -36.28
CA MET A 88 -33.68 2.77 -35.63
C MET A 88 -33.41 2.98 -34.14
N ARG A 89 -32.32 2.42 -33.61
CA ARG A 89 -31.98 2.48 -32.18
C ARG A 89 -31.23 3.74 -31.76
N ASN A 90 -30.94 4.66 -32.69
CA ASN A 90 -30.21 5.90 -32.38
C ASN A 90 -30.91 6.78 -31.33
N ASN A 91 -32.24 6.66 -31.22
CA ASN A 91 -33.05 7.40 -30.26
C ASN A 91 -33.35 6.61 -28.98
N TYR A 92 -32.88 5.37 -28.87
CA TYR A 92 -33.18 4.55 -27.70
C TYR A 92 -32.46 5.06 -26.45
N GLY A 93 -33.16 5.08 -25.32
CA GLY A 93 -32.58 5.48 -24.04
C GLY A 93 -33.44 5.08 -22.85
N LEU A 94 -32.81 5.02 -21.69
CA LEU A 94 -33.44 4.76 -20.39
C LEU A 94 -33.30 6.00 -19.52
N TYR A 95 -34.37 6.37 -18.82
CA TYR A 95 -34.44 7.57 -18.00
C TYR A 95 -35.04 7.25 -16.64
N VAL A 96 -34.52 7.89 -15.61
CA VAL A 96 -34.99 7.75 -14.23
C VAL A 96 -35.40 9.10 -13.68
N TYR A 97 -36.54 9.12 -13.00
CA TYR A 97 -37.13 10.29 -12.37
C TYR A 97 -37.10 10.11 -10.87
N ILE A 98 -36.44 11.04 -10.18
CA ILE A 98 -36.25 11.02 -8.73
C ILE A 98 -37.17 12.05 -8.10
N TYR A 99 -37.86 11.65 -7.04
CA TYR A 99 -38.52 12.52 -6.08
C TYR A 99 -37.63 12.66 -4.84
N ASN A 100 -37.32 13.88 -4.46
CA ASN A 100 -36.39 14.25 -3.39
C ASN A 100 -37.13 15.08 -2.32
N PRO A 101 -37.98 14.44 -1.49
CA PRO A 101 -38.85 15.12 -0.53
C PRO A 101 -38.09 15.99 0.48
N GLN A 102 -36.85 15.64 0.82
CA GLN A 102 -36.03 16.41 1.75
C GLN A 102 -35.47 17.69 1.12
N GLY A 103 -35.63 17.90 -0.19
CA GLY A 103 -35.10 19.07 -0.88
C GLY A 103 -33.58 19.14 -0.91
N LEU A 104 -32.89 18.00 -0.76
CA LEU A 104 -31.43 17.92 -0.81
C LEU A 104 -30.88 18.50 -2.11
N ASN A 105 -29.75 19.20 -2.03
CA ASN A 105 -29.06 19.69 -3.21
C ASN A 105 -28.22 18.56 -3.82
N ILE A 106 -28.87 17.73 -4.64
CA ILE A 106 -28.22 16.61 -5.33
C ILE A 106 -27.26 17.18 -6.38
N SER A 107 -26.01 16.71 -6.35
CA SER A 107 -25.00 17.08 -7.32
C SER A 107 -25.44 16.67 -8.72
N THR A 108 -25.41 17.59 -9.67
CA THR A 108 -25.79 17.32 -11.07
C THR A 108 -24.61 16.88 -11.93
N THR A 109 -23.40 16.87 -11.37
CA THR A 109 -22.14 16.54 -12.05
C THR A 109 -21.38 15.42 -11.38
N SER A 110 -21.85 14.93 -10.23
CA SER A 110 -21.21 13.82 -9.51
C SER A 110 -21.16 12.57 -10.39
N LYS A 111 -19.99 11.94 -10.42
CA LYS A 111 -19.77 10.66 -11.09
C LYS A 111 -20.13 9.47 -10.18
N SER A 112 -20.41 9.74 -8.91
CA SER A 112 -20.95 8.74 -7.98
C SER A 112 -22.48 8.66 -8.04
N ASN A 113 -23.15 9.46 -8.89
CA ASN A 113 -24.58 9.28 -9.16
C ASN A 113 -24.80 8.10 -10.11
N ASN A 114 -25.31 6.98 -9.60
CA ASN A 114 -25.42 5.75 -10.35
C ASN A 114 -26.76 5.05 -10.14
N ILE A 115 -27.12 4.17 -11.06
CA ILE A 115 -28.24 3.24 -10.92
C ILE A 115 -27.73 1.81 -11.04
N GLN A 116 -28.15 0.94 -10.12
CA GLN A 116 -27.76 -0.47 -10.16
C GLN A 116 -28.82 -1.30 -10.88
N MET A 117 -28.39 -2.02 -11.91
CA MET A 117 -29.28 -2.80 -12.77
C MET A 117 -28.73 -4.20 -13.05
N ALA A 118 -29.63 -5.16 -13.26
CA ALA A 118 -29.25 -6.49 -13.73
C ALA A 118 -28.61 -6.42 -15.13
N THR A 119 -27.53 -7.18 -15.31
CA THR A 119 -26.76 -7.25 -16.55
C THR A 119 -26.87 -8.61 -17.23
N ARG A 120 -27.17 -9.67 -16.47
CA ARG A 120 -27.34 -11.03 -16.95
C ARG A 120 -28.52 -11.72 -16.26
N TYR A 121 -29.06 -12.72 -16.95
CA TYR A 121 -30.15 -13.57 -16.49
C TYR A 121 -29.78 -15.03 -16.74
N ASP A 122 -30.21 -15.92 -15.85
CA ASP A 122 -30.07 -17.36 -16.04
C ASP A 122 -31.12 -17.92 -17.03
N GLU A 123 -31.07 -19.23 -17.28
CA GLU A 123 -31.99 -19.91 -18.21
C GLU A 123 -33.46 -19.85 -17.75
N GLU A 124 -33.70 -19.65 -16.46
CA GLU A 124 -35.04 -19.52 -15.85
C GLU A 124 -35.54 -18.06 -15.88
N GLY A 125 -34.71 -17.13 -16.33
CA GLY A 125 -35.02 -15.70 -16.39
C GLY A 125 -34.86 -14.97 -15.06
N ASN A 126 -34.17 -15.56 -14.07
CA ASN A 126 -33.79 -14.83 -12.86
C ASN A 126 -32.53 -13.98 -13.13
N PRO A 127 -32.42 -12.78 -12.54
CA PRO A 127 -31.17 -12.03 -12.58
C PRO A 127 -30.01 -12.84 -11.99
N SER A 128 -28.90 -12.88 -12.71
CA SER A 128 -27.70 -13.65 -12.33
C SER A 128 -26.44 -12.78 -12.18
N ASP A 129 -26.51 -11.50 -12.58
CA ASP A 129 -25.45 -10.52 -12.37
C ASP A 129 -26.01 -9.09 -12.37
N TYR A 130 -25.38 -8.20 -11.61
CA TYR A 130 -25.71 -6.79 -11.49
C TYR A 130 -24.47 -5.91 -11.70
N ALA A 131 -24.70 -4.69 -12.17
CA ALA A 131 -23.68 -3.64 -12.27
C ALA A 131 -24.30 -2.25 -12.12
N LYS A 132 -23.46 -1.27 -11.77
CA LYS A 132 -23.84 0.14 -11.74
C LYS A 132 -23.64 0.83 -13.08
N PHE A 133 -24.54 1.74 -13.40
CA PHE A 133 -24.53 2.57 -14.60
C PHE A 133 -24.58 4.05 -14.20
N ASP A 134 -23.75 4.87 -14.82
CA ASP A 134 -23.68 6.30 -14.54
C ASP A 134 -25.01 6.99 -14.87
N LEU A 135 -25.39 7.96 -14.04
CA LEU A 135 -26.53 8.83 -14.27
C LEU A 135 -26.10 10.19 -14.80
N ARG A 136 -26.46 10.48 -16.04
CA ARG A 136 -26.25 11.80 -16.63
C ARG A 136 -27.44 12.68 -16.33
N PHE A 137 -27.22 13.77 -15.58
CA PHE A 137 -28.23 14.76 -15.29
C PHE A 137 -28.81 15.39 -16.56
N LEU A 138 -30.13 15.62 -16.58
CA LEU A 138 -30.83 16.30 -17.67
C LEU A 138 -31.62 17.52 -17.20
N SER A 139 -32.44 17.36 -16.16
CA SER A 139 -33.35 18.41 -15.69
C SER A 139 -33.65 18.23 -14.21
N LYS A 140 -33.94 19.34 -13.52
CA LYS A 140 -34.60 19.34 -12.21
C LYS A 140 -35.70 20.37 -12.15
N SER A 141 -36.60 20.24 -11.19
CA SER A 141 -37.63 21.25 -10.95
C SER A 141 -37.01 22.50 -10.31
N GLU A 142 -37.27 23.66 -10.90
CA GLU A 142 -36.69 24.96 -10.48
C GLU A 142 -37.74 25.95 -9.95
N GLU A 143 -39.03 25.68 -10.16
CA GLU A 143 -40.11 26.53 -9.65
C GLU A 143 -40.09 26.62 -8.12
N SER A 144 -40.41 27.78 -7.55
CA SER A 144 -40.25 28.04 -6.11
C SER A 144 -40.96 27.02 -5.20
N ASN A 145 -42.11 26.51 -5.62
CA ASN A 145 -42.90 25.55 -4.83
C ASN A 145 -42.39 24.11 -4.95
N TYR A 146 -41.50 23.82 -5.90
CA TYR A 146 -41.02 22.48 -6.22
C TYR A 146 -39.51 22.42 -6.44
N LYS A 147 -38.76 23.46 -6.07
CA LYS A 147 -37.32 23.55 -6.34
C LYS A 147 -36.55 22.37 -5.75
N ASN A 148 -35.73 21.71 -6.57
CA ASN A 148 -34.96 20.51 -6.19
C ASN A 148 -35.82 19.33 -5.72
N LEU A 149 -37.12 19.31 -6.00
CA LEU A 149 -38.01 18.22 -5.57
C LEU A 149 -38.03 17.06 -6.57
N PHE A 150 -37.84 17.35 -7.86
CA PHE A 150 -37.80 16.35 -8.92
C PHE A 150 -36.53 16.48 -9.74
N TYR A 151 -35.93 15.34 -10.08
CA TYR A 151 -34.78 15.25 -10.98
C TYR A 151 -35.04 14.22 -12.07
N LYS A 152 -34.47 14.48 -13.24
CA LYS A 152 -34.46 13.58 -14.40
C LYS A 152 -33.01 13.29 -14.76
N PHE A 153 -32.68 12.01 -14.81
CA PHE A 153 -31.40 11.52 -15.28
C PHE A 153 -31.59 10.57 -16.45
N LYS A 154 -30.60 10.54 -17.34
CA LYS A 154 -30.43 9.49 -18.34
C LYS A 154 -29.48 8.44 -17.79
N VAL A 155 -29.83 7.17 -17.96
CA VAL A 155 -28.91 6.06 -17.68
C VAL A 155 -27.91 5.96 -18.84
N VAL A 156 -26.63 6.10 -18.53
CA VAL A 156 -25.56 5.99 -19.52
C VAL A 156 -25.29 4.52 -19.80
N ASP A 157 -25.44 4.10 -21.05
CA ASP A 157 -25.15 2.72 -21.45
C ASP A 157 -23.64 2.46 -21.43
N LYS A 158 -23.26 1.30 -20.90
CA LYS A 158 -21.93 0.73 -21.06
C LYS A 158 -22.05 -0.66 -21.66
N ALA A 159 -21.14 -0.98 -22.57
CA ALA A 159 -21.11 -2.29 -23.21
C ALA A 159 -20.79 -3.35 -22.14
N ILE A 160 -21.66 -4.35 -22.03
CA ILE A 160 -21.45 -5.54 -21.21
C ILE A 160 -21.43 -6.72 -22.17
N ASP A 161 -20.36 -7.51 -22.15
CA ASP A 161 -20.14 -8.62 -23.09
C ASP A 161 -20.26 -8.17 -24.57
N GLY A 162 -19.80 -6.95 -24.86
CA GLY A 162 -19.88 -6.36 -26.21
C GLY A 162 -21.29 -5.95 -26.66
N LYS A 163 -22.29 -5.99 -25.78
CA LYS A 163 -23.69 -5.64 -26.07
C LYS A 163 -24.10 -4.35 -25.38
N THR A 164 -24.88 -3.51 -26.07
CA THR A 164 -25.63 -2.36 -25.55
C THR A 164 -26.91 -2.80 -24.82
N PHE A 165 -27.55 -1.90 -24.07
CA PHE A 165 -28.88 -2.13 -23.47
C PHE A 165 -29.87 -2.72 -24.48
N ALA A 166 -30.00 -2.11 -25.67
CA ALA A 166 -30.96 -2.54 -26.69
C ALA A 166 -30.68 -3.95 -27.26
N GLN A 167 -29.46 -4.45 -27.09
CA GLN A 167 -29.04 -5.79 -27.52
C GLN A 167 -29.16 -6.83 -26.40
N ARG A 168 -29.24 -6.40 -25.13
CA ARG A 168 -29.39 -7.29 -23.96
C ARG A 168 -30.85 -7.70 -23.73
N VAL A 169 -31.80 -6.89 -24.18
CA VAL A 169 -33.23 -7.12 -23.96
C VAL A 169 -33.91 -7.90 -25.08
N ASN A 170 -34.99 -8.62 -24.76
CA ASN A 170 -35.84 -9.29 -25.74
C ASN A 170 -36.76 -8.26 -26.42
N SER A 171 -36.85 -8.30 -27.75
CA SER A 171 -37.62 -7.29 -28.49
C SER A 171 -39.12 -7.27 -28.18
N ASN A 172 -39.69 -8.42 -27.82
CA ASN A 172 -41.12 -8.55 -27.52
C ASN A 172 -41.46 -8.09 -26.10
N GLU A 173 -40.52 -8.26 -25.17
CA GLU A 173 -40.67 -7.91 -23.77
C GLU A 173 -39.30 -7.52 -23.19
N ARG A 174 -39.16 -6.26 -22.79
CA ARG A 174 -37.89 -5.68 -22.36
C ARG A 174 -37.94 -5.47 -20.87
N ARG A 175 -37.08 -6.21 -20.16
CA ARG A 175 -37.04 -6.24 -18.71
C ARG A 175 -35.79 -5.53 -18.21
N TYR A 176 -35.96 -4.74 -17.15
CA TYR A 176 -34.89 -4.07 -16.44
C TYR A 176 -35.14 -4.22 -14.93
N ASP A 177 -34.26 -4.93 -14.25
CA ASP A 177 -34.31 -5.12 -12.79
C ASP A 177 -33.40 -4.09 -12.13
N VAL A 178 -33.97 -3.22 -11.31
CA VAL A 178 -33.28 -2.08 -10.69
C VAL A 178 -33.38 -2.22 -9.17
N SER A 179 -32.22 -2.33 -8.51
CA SER A 179 -32.19 -2.48 -7.05
C SER A 179 -32.16 -1.15 -6.31
N GLY A 180 -31.30 -0.23 -6.73
CA GLY A 180 -31.00 1.00 -6.02
C GLY A 180 -30.51 2.12 -6.93
N VAL A 181 -30.50 3.34 -6.39
CA VAL A 181 -29.96 4.53 -7.02
C VAL A 181 -29.07 5.29 -6.03
N GLU A 182 -27.80 5.45 -6.40
CA GLU A 182 -26.82 6.24 -5.67
C GLU A 182 -26.94 7.71 -6.06
N LEU A 183 -27.09 8.59 -5.08
CA LEU A 183 -27.15 10.04 -5.31
C LEU A 183 -26.21 10.76 -4.33
N THR A 184 -25.37 11.64 -4.86
CA THR A 184 -24.44 12.46 -4.08
C THR A 184 -25.08 13.79 -3.74
N THR A 185 -25.23 14.08 -2.45
CA THR A 185 -25.58 15.43 -2.00
C THR A 185 -24.33 16.33 -2.06
N TYR A 186 -24.49 17.59 -2.47
CA TYR A 186 -23.38 18.53 -2.57
C TYR A 186 -22.61 18.65 -1.24
N GLY A 187 -21.30 18.44 -1.28
CA GLY A 187 -20.41 18.47 -0.11
C GLY A 187 -20.28 17.13 0.64
N ALA A 188 -21.02 16.09 0.25
CA ALA A 188 -20.81 14.73 0.77
C ALA A 188 -19.58 14.08 0.12
N ASN A 189 -18.85 13.27 0.90
CA ASN A 189 -17.69 12.53 0.40
C ASN A 189 -18.10 11.33 -0.47
N ASN A 190 -19.19 10.65 -0.10
CA ASN A 190 -19.71 9.46 -0.76
C ASN A 190 -21.20 9.63 -1.12
N ALA A 191 -21.67 8.84 -2.08
CA ALA A 191 -23.07 8.81 -2.44
C ALA A 191 -23.92 8.10 -1.37
N THR A 192 -25.21 8.39 -1.34
CA THR A 192 -26.20 7.63 -0.57
C THR A 192 -27.02 6.78 -1.53
N ASP A 193 -27.14 5.50 -1.25
CA ASP A 193 -27.96 4.57 -2.05
C ASP A 193 -29.40 4.53 -1.52
N TYR A 194 -30.35 4.71 -2.43
CA TYR A 194 -31.78 4.69 -2.17
C TYR A 194 -32.42 3.50 -2.88
N SER A 195 -33.20 2.70 -2.14
CA SER A 195 -33.83 1.51 -2.69
C SER A 195 -34.87 1.85 -3.76
N VAL A 196 -34.86 1.05 -4.83
CA VAL A 196 -35.82 1.11 -5.94
C VAL A 196 -36.68 -0.15 -5.94
N ASN A 197 -36.05 -1.32 -5.82
CA ASN A 197 -36.70 -2.63 -5.69
C ASN A 197 -37.73 -2.90 -6.82
N GLY A 198 -37.40 -2.50 -8.05
CA GLY A 198 -38.33 -2.50 -9.18
C GLY A 198 -37.88 -3.38 -10.34
N MET A 199 -38.77 -4.22 -10.83
CA MET A 199 -38.65 -4.94 -12.09
C MET A 199 -39.53 -4.26 -13.13
N TYR A 200 -38.93 -3.52 -14.06
CA TYR A 200 -39.62 -2.76 -15.10
C TYR A 200 -39.71 -3.57 -16.39
N ILE A 201 -40.94 -3.83 -16.84
CA ILE A 201 -41.24 -4.67 -18.00
C ILE A 201 -41.96 -3.81 -19.04
N PHE A 202 -41.37 -3.69 -20.21
CA PHE A 202 -41.90 -2.94 -21.34
C PHE A 202 -42.30 -3.85 -22.49
N THR A 203 -43.51 -3.67 -23.01
CA THR A 203 -44.02 -4.39 -24.17
C THR A 203 -44.55 -3.41 -25.20
N GLY A 204 -44.69 -3.84 -26.46
CA GLY A 204 -45.06 -2.95 -27.56
C GLY A 204 -43.97 -1.94 -27.90
N TYR A 205 -44.34 -0.88 -28.64
CA TYR A 205 -43.38 0.10 -29.19
C TYR A 205 -43.94 1.52 -29.15
N ALA A 206 -43.03 2.49 -29.00
CA ALA A 206 -43.35 3.90 -29.22
C ALA A 206 -43.81 4.10 -30.68
N ALA A 207 -44.64 5.14 -30.92
CA ALA A 207 -45.15 5.46 -32.24
C ALA A 207 -44.01 5.60 -33.26
N GLY A 208 -44.10 4.87 -34.37
CA GLY A 208 -43.08 4.86 -35.42
C GLY A 208 -41.87 3.94 -35.19
N TYR A 209 -41.73 3.29 -34.03
CA TYR A 209 -40.59 2.40 -33.72
C TYR A 209 -40.91 0.90 -33.81
N GLY A 210 -42.19 0.57 -33.92
CA GLY A 210 -42.69 -0.79 -34.11
C GLY A 210 -42.64 -1.27 -35.57
N PRO A 211 -43.20 -2.45 -35.85
CA PRO A 211 -43.23 -3.01 -37.21
C PRO A 211 -44.00 -2.14 -38.21
N ASP A 212 -45.09 -1.52 -37.76
CA ASP A 212 -45.86 -0.53 -38.51
C ASP A 212 -45.41 0.88 -38.12
N ALA A 213 -44.82 1.61 -39.09
CA ALA A 213 -44.30 2.96 -38.88
C ALA A 213 -45.40 4.01 -38.67
N ASN A 214 -46.65 3.73 -39.05
CA ASN A 214 -47.78 4.66 -38.93
C ASN A 214 -48.67 4.36 -37.71
N ALA A 215 -48.39 3.28 -36.98
CA ALA A 215 -49.15 2.92 -35.80
C ALA A 215 -48.95 3.94 -34.66
N LYS A 216 -50.03 4.19 -33.91
CA LYS A 216 -49.93 4.87 -32.62
C LYS A 216 -49.06 4.06 -31.66
N SER A 217 -48.60 4.71 -30.59
CA SER A 217 -47.84 4.03 -29.54
C SER A 217 -48.64 2.85 -28.98
N THR A 218 -47.99 1.69 -28.92
CA THR A 218 -48.47 0.49 -28.22
C THR A 218 -47.60 0.18 -27.00
N LEU A 219 -46.66 1.07 -26.67
CA LEU A 219 -45.75 0.89 -25.53
C LEU A 219 -46.54 0.88 -24.23
N ILE A 220 -46.36 -0.20 -23.46
CA ILE A 220 -46.93 -0.39 -22.14
C ILE A 220 -45.80 -0.73 -21.19
N SER A 221 -45.79 -0.11 -20.01
CA SER A 221 -44.92 -0.45 -18.89
C SER A 221 -45.71 -1.14 -17.78
N LYS A 222 -45.08 -2.14 -17.17
CA LYS A 222 -45.51 -2.81 -15.94
C LYS A 222 -44.34 -2.84 -14.97
N VAL A 223 -44.61 -2.61 -13.69
CA VAL A 223 -43.61 -2.71 -12.63
C VAL A 223 -44.00 -3.83 -11.68
N GLU A 224 -43.05 -4.71 -11.39
CA GLU A 224 -43.16 -5.76 -10.39
C GLU A 224 -42.12 -5.55 -9.28
N TYR A 225 -42.33 -6.20 -8.15
CA TYR A 225 -41.38 -6.14 -7.03
C TYR A 225 -40.11 -6.93 -7.37
N LEU A 226 -38.96 -6.29 -7.22
CA LEU A 226 -37.66 -6.95 -7.20
C LEU A 226 -37.22 -7.13 -5.75
N GLU A 227 -36.88 -8.37 -5.39
CA GLU A 227 -36.31 -8.64 -4.08
C GLU A 227 -34.86 -8.13 -3.99
N THR A 228 -34.57 -7.31 -2.99
CA THR A 228 -33.27 -6.72 -2.71
C THR A 228 -32.90 -6.87 -1.23
N VAL A 229 -31.65 -6.57 -0.89
CA VAL A 229 -31.18 -6.50 0.50
C VAL A 229 -30.51 -5.14 0.76
N SER A 230 -30.97 -4.41 1.77
CA SER A 230 -30.32 -3.16 2.18
C SER A 230 -29.23 -3.45 3.21
N LEU A 231 -28.05 -2.88 3.02
CA LEU A 231 -26.87 -3.12 3.85
C LEU A 231 -26.38 -1.82 4.49
N ASP A 232 -26.16 -1.86 5.80
CA ASP A 232 -25.35 -0.84 6.51
C ASP A 232 -23.94 -1.40 6.70
N VAL A 233 -23.03 -1.00 5.81
CA VAL A 233 -21.67 -1.54 5.76
C VAL A 233 -20.77 -0.78 6.72
N LYS A 234 -20.09 -1.51 7.60
CA LYS A 234 -19.04 -1.00 8.50
C LYS A 234 -17.71 -1.67 8.16
N HIS A 235 -16.60 -1.05 8.53
CA HIS A 235 -15.25 -1.56 8.27
C HIS A 235 -14.48 -1.83 9.57
N THR A 236 -13.58 -2.81 9.52
CA THR A 236 -12.51 -3.06 10.50
C THR A 236 -11.33 -3.74 9.79
N PHE A 237 -10.18 -3.84 10.45
CA PHE A 237 -9.00 -4.49 9.88
C PHE A 237 -8.24 -5.27 10.95
N TYR A 238 -7.38 -6.19 10.54
CA TYR A 238 -6.48 -6.90 11.44
C TYR A 238 -5.07 -6.93 10.88
N ARG A 239 -4.08 -6.73 11.76
CA ARG A 239 -2.66 -6.85 11.40
C ARG A 239 -1.99 -7.93 12.22
N THR A 240 -1.37 -8.87 11.52
CA THR A 240 -0.51 -9.89 12.14
C THR A 240 0.76 -9.25 12.72
N LYS A 241 1.47 -9.93 13.60
CA LYS A 241 2.80 -9.49 14.10
C LYS A 241 3.91 -9.78 13.11
N THR A 242 3.76 -10.77 12.24
CA THR A 242 4.75 -11.10 11.20
C THR A 242 4.12 -11.33 9.84
N SER A 243 4.96 -11.26 8.81
CA SER A 243 4.68 -11.72 7.45
C SER A 243 5.84 -12.56 6.93
N VAL A 244 5.58 -13.42 5.96
CA VAL A 244 6.62 -14.15 5.20
C VAL A 244 7.67 -13.23 4.56
N LYS A 245 7.35 -11.94 4.35
CA LYS A 245 8.29 -10.93 3.82
C LYS A 245 9.35 -10.46 4.82
N GLY A 246 9.25 -10.85 6.09
CA GLY A 246 10.25 -10.57 7.12
C GLY A 246 10.06 -9.24 7.83
N ALA A 247 11.16 -8.68 8.34
CA ALA A 247 11.10 -7.61 9.32
C ALA A 247 10.45 -6.32 8.78
N GLY A 248 9.52 -5.79 9.59
CA GLY A 248 8.71 -4.61 9.28
C GLY A 248 7.47 -4.90 8.44
N TYR A 249 7.29 -6.12 7.94
CA TYR A 249 6.07 -6.51 7.22
C TYR A 249 5.08 -7.22 8.14
N GLN A 250 3.81 -6.86 7.99
CA GLN A 250 2.65 -7.48 8.61
C GLN A 250 1.64 -7.80 7.50
N ASN A 251 0.89 -8.90 7.64
CA ASN A 251 -0.30 -9.09 6.83
C ASN A 251 -1.38 -8.15 7.36
N GLN A 252 -2.08 -7.44 6.49
CA GLN A 252 -3.25 -6.65 6.81
C GLN A 252 -4.48 -7.28 6.15
N LEU A 253 -5.45 -7.67 6.97
CA LEU A 253 -6.72 -8.22 6.55
C LEU A 253 -7.80 -7.15 6.69
N ASP A 254 -8.32 -6.68 5.56
CA ASP A 254 -9.39 -5.69 5.50
C ASP A 254 -10.75 -6.38 5.44
N THR A 255 -11.63 -6.02 6.37
CA THR A 255 -12.91 -6.67 6.59
C THR A 255 -14.02 -5.64 6.67
N VAL A 256 -15.10 -5.86 5.93
CA VAL A 256 -16.36 -5.17 6.19
C VAL A 256 -17.33 -6.08 6.91
N TYR A 257 -18.26 -5.51 7.66
CA TYR A 257 -19.35 -6.25 8.27
C TYR A 257 -20.68 -5.54 8.09
N PHE A 258 -21.72 -6.35 7.91
CA PHE A 258 -23.08 -5.90 7.64
C PHE A 258 -24.09 -6.94 8.13
N ALA A 259 -25.38 -6.59 8.10
CA ALA A 259 -26.46 -7.45 8.58
C ALA A 259 -27.34 -7.90 7.41
N VAL A 260 -27.69 -9.18 7.38
CA VAL A 260 -28.54 -9.78 6.34
C VAL A 260 -29.75 -10.42 7.01
N PRO A 261 -30.99 -10.13 6.58
CA PRO A 261 -32.19 -10.74 7.17
C PRO A 261 -32.15 -12.28 7.17
N GLN A 262 -32.48 -12.89 8.31
CA GLN A 262 -32.44 -14.35 8.53
C GLN A 262 -33.21 -15.13 7.44
N ARG A 263 -34.34 -14.56 6.98
CA ARG A 263 -35.17 -15.12 5.91
C ARG A 263 -34.40 -15.49 4.63
N PHE A 264 -33.33 -14.78 4.29
CA PHE A 264 -32.52 -15.10 3.10
C PHE A 264 -31.77 -16.41 3.28
N PHE A 265 -31.24 -16.67 4.48
CA PHE A 265 -30.56 -17.93 4.78
C PHE A 265 -31.54 -19.10 4.83
N ASP A 266 -32.71 -18.89 5.43
CA ASP A 266 -33.75 -19.93 5.52
C ASP A 266 -34.28 -20.32 4.12
N THR A 267 -34.48 -19.32 3.27
CA THR A 267 -35.06 -19.50 1.94
C THR A 267 -34.03 -20.02 0.93
N TYR A 268 -32.86 -19.36 0.85
CA TYR A 268 -31.88 -19.55 -0.22
C TYR A 268 -30.56 -20.21 0.23
N GLY A 269 -30.45 -20.62 1.50
CA GLY A 269 -29.31 -21.40 1.99
C GLY A 269 -28.13 -20.54 2.43
N LYS A 270 -26.91 -21.05 2.28
CA LYS A 270 -25.71 -20.34 2.75
C LYS A 270 -25.37 -19.17 1.84
N LEU A 271 -24.85 -18.08 2.40
CA LEU A 271 -24.23 -17.02 1.60
C LEU A 271 -22.92 -17.55 1.02
N GLN A 272 -22.88 -17.73 -0.30
CA GLN A 272 -21.78 -18.36 -1.03
C GLN A 272 -20.84 -17.34 -1.67
N ARG A 273 -21.39 -16.27 -2.27
CA ARG A 273 -20.58 -15.24 -2.93
C ARG A 273 -21.01 -13.82 -2.59
N ILE A 274 -20.07 -12.88 -2.64
CA ILE A 274 -20.31 -11.45 -2.52
C ILE A 274 -19.55 -10.74 -3.64
N LYS A 275 -20.28 -9.97 -4.45
CA LYS A 275 -19.67 -9.10 -5.46
C LYS A 275 -19.55 -7.69 -4.93
N ALA A 276 -18.37 -7.09 -5.08
CA ALA A 276 -18.08 -5.72 -4.68
C ALA A 276 -17.29 -4.97 -5.77
N GLU A 277 -17.29 -3.64 -5.69
CA GLU A 277 -16.43 -2.74 -6.48
C GLU A 277 -15.72 -1.73 -5.57
N TRP A 278 -14.53 -1.26 -5.96
CA TRP A 278 -13.75 -0.26 -5.22
C TRP A 278 -12.64 0.34 -6.09
N TYR A 279 -12.01 1.42 -5.63
CA TYR A 279 -10.74 1.93 -6.16
C TYR A 279 -9.58 1.56 -5.23
N GLU A 280 -8.61 0.79 -5.70
CA GLU A 280 -7.46 0.34 -4.89
C GLU A 280 -6.19 1.12 -5.22
N TYR A 281 -5.53 1.63 -4.18
CA TYR A 281 -4.23 2.31 -4.29
C TYR A 281 -3.31 1.93 -3.15
N LYS A 282 -1.99 1.94 -3.40
CA LYS A 282 -0.97 1.71 -2.38
C LYS A 282 -0.25 3.02 -2.07
N THR A 283 -0.20 3.41 -0.81
CA THR A 283 0.43 4.66 -0.37
C THR A 283 1.94 4.64 -0.59
N ASN A 284 2.53 5.81 -0.87
CA ASN A 284 3.98 6.03 -0.70
C ASN A 284 4.35 6.10 0.78
N ASP A 285 5.65 6.20 1.06
CA ASP A 285 6.17 6.27 2.43
C ASP A 285 5.50 7.37 3.29
N ILE A 286 4.83 6.90 4.33
CA ILE A 286 4.23 7.70 5.40
C ILE A 286 5.25 7.84 6.52
N VAL A 287 5.83 9.03 6.67
CA VAL A 287 6.74 9.34 7.77
C VAL A 287 5.95 9.84 8.96
N VAL A 288 6.19 9.23 10.12
CA VAL A 288 5.60 9.64 11.40
C VAL A 288 6.72 9.94 12.37
N THR A 289 6.64 11.06 13.08
CA THR A 289 7.70 11.48 14.02
C THR A 289 7.15 12.07 15.31
N SER A 290 7.85 11.81 16.41
CA SER A 290 7.65 12.50 17.68
C SER A 290 8.62 13.68 17.89
N TYR A 291 9.59 13.87 16.99
CA TYR A 291 10.64 14.88 17.13
C TYR A 291 10.28 16.19 16.43
N GLN A 292 10.05 17.24 17.22
CA GLN A 292 9.53 18.54 16.74
C GLN A 292 10.51 19.24 15.78
N ASP A 293 11.80 19.32 16.13
CA ASP A 293 12.78 20.04 15.32
C ASP A 293 12.90 19.45 13.90
N PHE A 294 12.84 18.12 13.80
CA PHE A 294 12.81 17.44 12.50
C PHE A 294 11.54 17.76 11.73
N TYR A 295 10.37 17.66 12.38
CA TYR A 295 9.09 17.96 11.74
C TYR A 295 9.07 19.37 11.15
N ASP A 296 9.45 20.38 11.94
CA ASP A 296 9.45 21.79 11.52
C ASP A 296 10.39 22.05 10.33
N LYS A 297 11.50 21.32 10.25
CA LYS A 297 12.46 21.43 9.15
C LYS A 297 12.06 20.65 7.90
N ALA A 298 11.42 19.49 8.06
CA ALA A 298 11.02 18.63 6.94
C ALA A 298 9.70 19.08 6.30
N TYR A 299 8.75 19.60 7.09
CA TYR A 299 7.41 19.96 6.62
C TYR A 299 7.40 20.95 5.42
N PRO A 300 8.23 22.02 5.39
CA PRO A 300 8.30 22.94 4.24
C PRO A 300 8.84 22.30 2.95
N TRP A 301 9.40 21.09 3.03
CA TRP A 301 9.98 20.33 1.92
C TRP A 301 9.08 19.20 1.42
N LEU A 302 7.86 19.06 1.96
CA LEU A 302 6.88 18.11 1.43
C LEU A 302 6.57 18.39 -0.05
N GLY A 303 6.51 17.32 -0.84
CA GLY A 303 6.29 17.40 -2.30
C GLY A 303 7.47 17.94 -3.10
N ARG A 304 8.63 18.17 -2.46
CA ARG A 304 9.84 18.69 -3.11
C ARG A 304 10.99 17.69 -3.05
N GLN A 305 11.69 17.57 -4.16
CA GLN A 305 12.94 16.83 -4.20
C GLN A 305 13.98 17.54 -3.33
N THR A 306 14.67 16.76 -2.48
CA THR A 306 15.65 17.29 -1.51
C THR A 306 16.90 17.84 -2.17
N GLY A 307 17.38 17.23 -3.25
CA GLY A 307 18.53 17.71 -4.03
C GLY A 307 18.67 16.96 -5.35
N GLU A 308 19.48 17.46 -6.28
CA GLU A 308 19.73 16.81 -7.57
C GLU A 308 20.24 15.37 -7.40
N PHE A 309 19.93 14.52 -8.37
CA PHE A 309 20.55 13.21 -8.45
C PHE A 309 22.03 13.33 -8.83
N ASP A 310 22.88 12.55 -8.17
CA ASP A 310 24.26 12.35 -8.58
C ASP A 310 24.38 11.30 -9.70
N GLN A 311 25.61 11.01 -10.12
CA GLN A 311 25.90 10.04 -11.18
C GLN A 311 25.48 8.59 -10.84
N PHE A 312 25.15 8.30 -9.58
CA PHE A 312 24.70 6.99 -9.11
C PHE A 312 23.20 6.95 -8.81
N GLY A 313 22.46 8.04 -9.09
CA GLY A 313 21.03 8.15 -8.82
C GLY A 313 20.69 8.50 -7.37
N MET A 314 21.66 8.92 -6.56
CA MET A 314 21.45 9.32 -5.17
C MET A 314 21.11 10.81 -5.10
N THR A 315 20.16 11.21 -4.24
CA THR A 315 19.92 12.64 -4.00
C THR A 315 21.08 13.25 -3.23
N LYS A 316 21.64 14.36 -3.72
CA LYS A 316 22.66 15.12 -2.99
C LYS A 316 22.10 15.62 -1.66
N TYR A 317 22.92 15.59 -0.61
CA TYR A 317 22.54 16.09 0.71
C TYR A 317 22.23 17.59 0.64
N ASN A 318 21.05 17.96 1.12
CA ASN A 318 20.62 19.32 1.26
C ASN A 318 20.83 19.79 2.70
N LYS A 319 21.89 20.59 2.85
CA LYS A 319 22.29 21.19 4.14
C LYS A 319 21.23 22.14 4.74
N ASP A 320 20.33 22.70 3.92
CA ASP A 320 19.32 23.65 4.39
C ASP A 320 18.18 22.95 5.16
N ILE A 321 17.93 21.67 4.82
CA ILE A 321 17.02 20.79 5.56
C ILE A 321 17.63 20.40 6.91
N TYR A 322 18.97 20.35 6.99
CA TYR A 322 19.79 19.95 8.14
C TYR A 322 19.68 18.45 8.50
N TYR A 323 18.46 17.94 8.66
CA TYR A 323 18.20 16.55 9.04
C TYR A 323 18.12 15.60 7.84
N SER A 324 18.41 14.33 8.11
CA SER A 324 18.19 13.20 7.18
C SER A 324 17.42 12.09 7.89
N LEU A 325 16.83 11.18 7.14
CA LEU A 325 16.27 9.93 7.66
C LEU A 325 17.02 8.74 7.09
N GLY A 326 17.35 7.77 7.92
CA GLY A 326 18.01 6.53 7.49
C GLY A 326 17.41 5.30 8.15
N GLN A 327 16.99 4.33 7.35
CA GLN A 327 16.57 3.03 7.85
C GLN A 327 17.78 2.08 7.90
N ASN A 328 18.10 1.57 9.08
CA ASN A 328 19.29 0.72 9.31
C ASN A 328 20.58 1.37 8.76
N ALA A 329 20.72 2.68 8.95
CA ALA A 329 21.87 3.43 8.48
C ALA A 329 23.10 3.18 9.36
N GLY A 330 24.24 2.86 8.74
CA GLY A 330 25.51 2.67 9.45
C GLY A 330 26.65 2.15 8.56
N ASP A 331 27.79 1.87 9.20
CA ASP A 331 28.97 1.29 8.55
C ASP A 331 28.72 -0.19 8.20
N ALA A 332 28.77 -0.52 6.91
CA ALA A 332 28.62 -1.87 6.39
C ALA A 332 29.96 -2.63 6.31
N GLY A 333 31.06 -2.01 6.76
CA GLY A 333 32.41 -2.52 6.67
C GLY A 333 33.11 -2.08 5.38
N GLY A 334 34.44 -2.09 5.40
CA GLY A 334 35.26 -1.68 4.25
C GLY A 334 35.25 -0.17 3.96
N GLY A 335 34.75 0.65 4.89
CA GLY A 335 34.69 2.11 4.74
C GLY A 335 33.48 2.63 3.96
N MET A 336 32.43 1.80 3.81
CA MET A 336 31.20 2.14 3.11
C MET A 336 30.04 2.25 4.10
N ASN A 337 29.33 3.39 4.09
CA ASN A 337 28.07 3.51 4.81
C ASN A 337 26.91 3.01 3.93
N MET A 338 25.98 2.29 4.54
CA MET A 338 24.78 1.79 3.88
C MET A 338 23.53 2.10 4.69
N ALA A 339 22.39 2.20 4.01
CA ALA A 339 21.07 2.18 4.62
C ALA A 339 20.10 1.40 3.72
N LYS A 340 19.07 0.79 4.28
CA LYS A 340 18.03 0.12 3.49
C LYS A 340 17.20 1.12 2.69
N TRP A 341 16.99 2.30 3.25
CA TRP A 341 16.26 3.42 2.69
C TRP A 341 16.73 4.72 3.34
N GLY A 342 16.62 5.83 2.61
CA GLY A 342 16.94 7.12 3.20
C GLY A 342 16.38 8.32 2.47
N TRP A 343 16.09 9.35 3.25
CA TRP A 343 15.68 10.66 2.77
C TRP A 343 16.71 11.69 3.18
N ASN A 344 17.18 12.49 2.21
CA ASN A 344 18.24 13.49 2.40
C ASN A 344 19.58 12.92 2.92
N LEU A 345 19.89 11.62 2.80
CA LEU A 345 21.16 11.06 3.33
C LEU A 345 22.40 11.47 2.51
N GLY A 346 22.22 11.91 1.26
CA GLY A 346 23.35 12.23 0.39
C GLY A 346 24.05 11.01 -0.20
N SER A 347 25.05 11.27 -1.04
CA SER A 347 25.88 10.26 -1.72
C SER A 347 26.89 9.55 -0.80
N GLY A 348 26.95 9.93 0.47
CA GLY A 348 27.81 9.30 1.48
C GLY A 348 27.30 7.93 1.94
N PHE A 349 26.07 7.57 1.59
CA PHE A 349 25.42 6.30 1.92
C PHE A 349 24.93 5.60 0.66
N LEU A 350 25.19 4.30 0.52
CA LEU A 350 24.50 3.46 -0.46
C LEU A 350 23.13 3.04 0.09
N HIS A 351 22.04 3.47 -0.55
CA HIS A 351 20.68 3.23 -0.08
C HIS A 351 19.63 3.31 -1.20
N VAL A 352 18.40 2.88 -0.93
CA VAL A 352 17.25 3.22 -1.78
C VAL A 352 16.85 4.66 -1.48
N PRO A 353 17.05 5.61 -2.41
CA PRO A 353 16.78 7.02 -2.13
C PRO A 353 15.27 7.29 -2.14
N ALA A 354 14.79 7.99 -1.11
CA ALA A 354 13.53 8.72 -1.14
C ALA A 354 13.84 10.17 -1.52
N PRO A 355 13.64 10.56 -2.80
CA PRO A 355 13.96 11.92 -3.24
C PRO A 355 13.03 12.96 -2.61
N THR A 356 11.78 12.58 -2.34
CA THR A 356 10.68 13.45 -1.89
C THR A 356 9.88 12.74 -0.81
N LEU A 357 9.47 13.47 0.24
CA LEU A 357 8.44 13.01 1.16
C LEU A 357 7.10 13.62 0.75
N TYR A 358 6.06 12.78 0.73
CA TYR A 358 4.70 13.23 0.45
C TYR A 358 3.82 13.22 1.69
N TYR A 359 4.15 12.40 2.68
CA TYR A 359 3.45 12.31 3.96
C TYR A 359 4.41 12.60 5.12
N LEU A 360 3.96 13.42 6.06
CA LEU A 360 4.65 13.66 7.33
C LEU A 360 3.65 13.98 8.43
N PHE A 361 3.57 13.12 9.44
CA PHE A 361 2.69 13.29 10.59
C PHE A 361 3.49 13.50 11.88
N LYS A 362 3.03 14.43 12.71
CA LYS A 362 3.57 14.67 14.05
C LYS A 362 2.72 13.96 15.09
N VAL A 363 3.36 13.18 15.96
CA VAL A 363 2.72 12.52 17.11
C VAL A 363 3.41 12.91 18.42
N GLY A 364 2.78 12.62 19.56
CA GLY A 364 3.30 12.98 20.88
C GLY A 364 4.52 12.13 21.30
N ASN A 365 4.38 10.82 21.18
CA ASN A 365 5.43 9.84 21.45
C ASN A 365 5.27 8.65 20.49
N ILE A 366 6.27 7.76 20.40
CA ILE A 366 6.17 6.52 19.62
C ILE A 366 6.62 5.37 20.51
N SER A 367 5.83 4.29 20.53
CA SER A 367 6.20 3.00 21.11
C SER A 367 6.15 1.90 20.05
N GLU A 368 6.53 0.68 20.42
CA GLU A 368 6.29 -0.48 19.57
C GLU A 368 4.79 -0.72 19.34
N TYR A 369 4.47 -1.45 18.28
CA TYR A 369 3.11 -1.85 17.96
C TYR A 369 2.48 -2.69 19.07
N ASP A 370 1.35 -2.22 19.58
CA ASP A 370 0.44 -3.00 20.43
C ASP A 370 -0.95 -3.05 19.75
N PRO A 371 -1.41 -4.22 19.27
CA PRO A 371 -2.72 -4.36 18.62
C PRO A 371 -3.91 -4.07 19.55
N TYR A 372 -3.70 -3.99 20.86
CA TYR A 372 -4.75 -3.78 21.86
C TYR A 372 -4.75 -2.37 22.46
N ALA A 373 -3.76 -1.55 22.10
CA ALA A 373 -3.67 -0.17 22.53
C ALA A 373 -4.47 0.75 21.62
N ASP A 374 -4.83 1.91 22.16
CA ASP A 374 -5.31 3.03 21.35
C ASP A 374 -4.21 3.47 20.37
N VAL A 375 -4.58 3.72 19.11
CA VAL A 375 -3.60 3.99 18.04
C VAL A 375 -2.80 5.26 18.30
N VAL A 376 -3.41 6.30 18.88
CA VAL A 376 -2.73 7.56 19.20
C VAL A 376 -1.77 7.36 20.36
N SER A 377 -2.15 6.54 21.35
CA SER A 377 -1.34 6.27 22.53
C SER A 377 0.03 5.64 22.23
N ILE A 378 0.13 4.87 21.14
CA ILE A 378 1.37 4.25 20.67
C ILE A 378 2.12 5.07 19.62
N GLY A 379 1.60 6.24 19.24
CA GLY A 379 2.20 7.11 18.23
C GLY A 379 1.81 6.79 16.80
N GLY A 380 0.66 6.15 16.60
CA GLY A 380 0.04 5.95 15.30
C GLY A 380 -0.71 7.18 14.77
N VAL A 381 -1.19 7.08 13.54
CA VAL A 381 -2.02 8.09 12.87
C VAL A 381 -3.43 7.51 12.70
N GLU A 382 -4.45 8.23 13.14
CA GLU A 382 -5.84 7.80 13.01
C GLU A 382 -6.28 7.72 11.54
N SER A 383 -7.18 6.76 11.23
CA SER A 383 -7.78 6.57 9.90
C SER A 383 -8.29 7.89 9.29
N ASN A 384 -9.07 8.66 10.05
CA ASN A 384 -9.66 9.90 9.55
C ASN A 384 -8.59 10.97 9.27
N ALA A 385 -7.52 11.02 10.05
CA ALA A 385 -6.42 11.96 9.82
C ALA A 385 -5.68 11.64 8.52
N LEU A 386 -5.46 10.36 8.21
CA LEU A 386 -4.87 9.94 6.94
C LEU A 386 -5.81 10.18 5.76
N TYR A 387 -7.09 9.84 5.89
CA TYR A 387 -8.11 10.06 4.87
C TYR A 387 -8.23 11.53 4.48
N GLU A 388 -8.38 12.42 5.47
CA GLU A 388 -8.45 13.87 5.23
C GLU A 388 -7.15 14.41 4.62
N TYR A 389 -5.99 13.88 5.01
CA TYR A 389 -4.72 14.23 4.37
C TYR A 389 -4.71 13.87 2.88
N ILE A 390 -5.15 12.65 2.52
CA ILE A 390 -5.22 12.19 1.13
C ILE A 390 -6.15 13.09 0.30
N LYS A 391 -7.32 13.43 0.84
CA LYS A 391 -8.33 14.25 0.15
C LYS A 391 -7.94 15.71 -0.01
N SER A 392 -7.23 16.28 0.97
CA SER A 392 -6.88 17.71 1.00
C SER A 392 -5.45 18.03 0.53
N TYR A 393 -4.67 17.04 0.11
CA TYR A 393 -3.28 17.23 -0.27
C TYR A 393 -3.11 18.20 -1.43
N ASP A 394 -2.30 19.23 -1.20
CA ASP A 394 -2.11 20.36 -2.11
C ASP A 394 -0.63 20.71 -2.35
N LYS A 395 0.32 19.88 -1.87
CA LYS A 395 1.75 20.23 -1.89
C LYS A 395 2.40 20.00 -3.25
N SER A 396 2.00 18.95 -3.98
CA SER A 396 2.50 18.64 -5.32
C SER A 396 1.57 17.71 -6.10
N PHE A 397 1.75 17.71 -7.42
CA PHE A 397 1.06 16.82 -8.38
C PHE A 397 2.03 16.39 -9.49
N ASN A 398 3.28 16.10 -9.14
CA ASN A 398 4.35 15.84 -10.10
C ASN A 398 4.10 14.56 -10.92
N LYS A 399 3.48 13.55 -10.30
CA LYS A 399 2.98 12.32 -10.95
C LYS A 399 1.56 12.47 -11.52
N GLY A 400 0.96 13.67 -11.45
CA GLY A 400 -0.41 13.91 -11.85
C GLY A 400 -1.44 13.50 -10.79
N THR A 401 -2.58 12.99 -11.23
CA THR A 401 -3.72 12.66 -10.38
C THR A 401 -4.26 11.27 -10.68
N LEU A 402 -4.69 10.54 -9.64
CA LEU A 402 -5.34 9.24 -9.75
C LEU A 402 -6.86 9.40 -9.69
N PRO A 403 -7.62 8.68 -10.53
CA PRO A 403 -9.08 8.76 -10.51
C PRO A 403 -9.64 8.12 -9.25
N ILE A 404 -10.56 8.79 -8.60
CA ILE A 404 -11.50 8.15 -7.67
C ILE A 404 -12.89 8.33 -8.26
N LYS A 405 -13.91 7.68 -7.72
CA LYS A 405 -15.26 7.80 -8.30
C LYS A 405 -15.70 9.27 -8.36
N GLU A 406 -15.57 9.99 -7.24
CA GLU A 406 -15.79 11.44 -7.20
C GLU A 406 -14.47 12.23 -7.23
N GLY A 407 -14.07 12.63 -8.43
CA GLY A 407 -12.91 13.49 -8.66
C GLY A 407 -11.60 12.73 -8.77
N THR A 408 -10.53 13.30 -8.21
CA THR A 408 -9.19 12.73 -8.28
C THR A 408 -8.39 13.04 -7.02
N ILE A 409 -7.39 12.21 -6.71
CA ILE A 409 -6.41 12.42 -5.64
C ILE A 409 -5.00 12.59 -6.22
N SER A 410 -4.07 13.21 -5.50
CA SER A 410 -2.69 13.39 -6.01
C SER A 410 -2.00 12.04 -6.18
N ALA A 411 -1.47 11.76 -7.37
CA ALA A 411 -0.72 10.52 -7.64
C ALA A 411 0.62 10.49 -6.88
N ASP A 412 1.11 11.64 -6.43
CA ASP A 412 2.34 11.76 -5.63
C ASP A 412 2.24 10.99 -4.30
N LEU A 413 1.04 10.86 -3.76
CA LEU A 413 0.78 10.16 -2.51
C LEU A 413 0.82 8.63 -2.63
N PHE A 414 0.94 8.09 -3.83
CA PHE A 414 0.78 6.65 -4.07
C PHE A 414 1.97 6.07 -4.85
N ALA A 415 2.21 4.78 -4.62
CA ALA A 415 3.08 3.99 -5.44
C ALA A 415 2.52 3.89 -6.86
N ASP A 416 3.38 3.55 -7.82
CA ASP A 416 2.99 3.52 -9.23
C ASP A 416 1.98 2.41 -9.53
N ASP A 417 1.86 1.39 -8.65
CA ASP A 417 0.91 0.28 -8.77
C ASP A 417 0.62 -0.36 -7.39
N ILE A 418 -0.37 -1.26 -7.33
CA ILE A 418 -0.62 -2.15 -6.19
C ILE A 418 0.25 -3.41 -6.26
N ASP A 419 0.32 -4.18 -5.18
CA ASP A 419 1.15 -5.39 -5.14
C ASP A 419 0.70 -6.44 -6.18
N ASP A 420 1.64 -7.07 -6.89
CA ASP A 420 1.31 -8.00 -7.98
C ASP A 420 0.47 -9.20 -7.54
N TYR A 421 0.65 -9.69 -6.31
CA TYR A 421 -0.15 -10.81 -5.78
C TYR A 421 -1.61 -10.42 -5.48
N ARG A 422 -1.91 -9.12 -5.38
CA ARG A 422 -3.29 -8.62 -5.22
C ARG A 422 -4.06 -8.64 -6.54
N LYS A 423 -3.35 -8.53 -7.67
CA LYS A 423 -3.99 -8.38 -8.98
C LYS A 423 -4.60 -9.69 -9.44
N LEU A 424 -5.83 -9.59 -9.95
CA LEU A 424 -6.58 -10.71 -10.52
C LEU A 424 -7.30 -10.23 -11.78
N ASP A 425 -7.43 -11.11 -12.76
CA ASP A 425 -8.24 -10.88 -13.97
C ASP A 425 -8.84 -12.24 -14.37
N THR A 426 -10.07 -12.47 -13.92
CA THR A 426 -10.78 -13.75 -14.04
C THR A 426 -12.20 -13.52 -14.53
N GLU A 427 -12.95 -14.59 -14.77
CA GLU A 427 -14.37 -14.49 -15.11
C GLU A 427 -15.24 -13.89 -13.97
N TYR A 428 -14.73 -13.91 -12.73
CA TYR A 428 -15.39 -13.35 -11.54
C TYR A 428 -15.13 -11.86 -11.36
N GLY A 429 -14.15 -11.31 -12.08
CA GLY A 429 -13.87 -9.88 -12.11
C GLY A 429 -12.38 -9.57 -12.20
N LYS A 430 -12.05 -8.32 -11.85
CA LYS A 430 -10.71 -7.77 -11.96
C LYS A 430 -10.32 -6.98 -10.72
N ILE A 431 -9.15 -7.30 -10.16
CA ILE A 431 -8.47 -6.52 -9.12
C ILE A 431 -7.22 -5.91 -9.74
N GLN A 432 -7.11 -4.59 -9.67
CA GLN A 432 -6.03 -3.81 -10.26
C GLN A 432 -5.89 -2.46 -9.52
N GLN A 433 -4.81 -1.72 -9.78
CA GLN A 433 -4.74 -0.33 -9.35
C GLN A 433 -5.88 0.49 -9.98
N GLY A 434 -6.52 1.34 -9.18
CA GLY A 434 -7.72 2.05 -9.56
C GLY A 434 -8.96 1.15 -9.49
N TYR A 435 -9.89 1.31 -10.44
CA TYR A 435 -11.19 0.64 -10.39
C TYR A 435 -11.06 -0.88 -10.48
N SER A 436 -11.54 -1.55 -9.44
CA SER A 436 -11.63 -2.99 -9.25
C SER A 436 -13.08 -3.40 -9.03
N TYR A 437 -13.42 -4.61 -9.46
CA TYR A 437 -14.69 -5.27 -9.14
C TYR A 437 -14.46 -6.77 -9.11
N TYR A 438 -15.01 -7.48 -8.13
CA TYR A 438 -14.78 -8.92 -8.00
C TYR A 438 -15.92 -9.61 -7.26
N ASP A 439 -16.26 -10.82 -7.68
CA ASP A 439 -17.27 -11.69 -7.06
C ASP A 439 -16.59 -12.81 -6.27
N PHE A 440 -16.44 -12.60 -4.97
CA PHE A 440 -15.69 -13.46 -4.07
C PHE A 440 -16.51 -14.68 -3.65
N ASP A 441 -15.94 -15.87 -3.78
CA ASP A 441 -16.52 -17.13 -3.32
C ASP A 441 -15.94 -17.59 -1.97
N ALA A 442 -16.84 -17.98 -1.07
CA ALA A 442 -16.53 -18.40 0.30
C ALA A 442 -15.55 -19.58 0.40
N ASP A 443 -15.56 -20.49 -0.58
CA ASP A 443 -14.81 -21.74 -0.54
C ASP A 443 -13.55 -21.68 -1.44
N VAL A 444 -13.45 -20.70 -2.34
CA VAL A 444 -12.36 -20.57 -3.32
C VAL A 444 -11.40 -19.42 -2.98
N ASP A 445 -11.92 -18.22 -2.70
CA ASP A 445 -11.13 -16.99 -2.55
C ASP A 445 -10.60 -16.83 -1.11
N LEU A 446 -10.01 -17.90 -0.58
CA LEU A 446 -9.50 -17.96 0.79
C LEU A 446 -8.39 -16.92 1.03
N GLN A 447 -8.52 -16.21 2.14
CA GLN A 447 -7.57 -15.19 2.59
C GLN A 447 -6.45 -15.85 3.41
N LYS A 448 -5.20 -15.61 3.00
CA LYS A 448 -4.02 -16.23 3.62
C LYS A 448 -3.19 -15.19 4.37
N LEU A 449 -3.05 -15.39 5.67
CA LEU A 449 -2.14 -14.65 6.54
C LEU A 449 -0.93 -15.54 6.80
N THR A 450 0.19 -15.28 6.13
CA THR A 450 1.38 -16.14 6.20
C THR A 450 2.40 -15.56 7.15
N SER A 451 2.80 -16.31 8.17
CA SER A 451 3.81 -15.87 9.14
C SER A 451 5.24 -16.01 8.59
N TRP A 452 6.20 -15.41 9.30
CA TRP A 452 7.63 -15.52 8.95
C TRP A 452 8.13 -16.98 8.98
N GLN A 453 7.65 -17.77 9.96
CA GLN A 453 8.09 -19.15 10.17
C GLN A 453 7.66 -20.10 9.05
N GLU A 454 6.53 -19.84 8.38
CA GLU A 454 6.07 -20.62 7.23
C GLU A 454 7.10 -20.63 6.08
N GLY A 455 7.84 -19.53 5.93
CA GLY A 455 8.91 -19.39 4.94
C GLY A 455 10.14 -20.27 5.20
N ASN A 456 10.19 -21.00 6.33
CA ASN A 456 11.32 -21.79 6.79
C ASN A 456 12.66 -21.01 6.76
N PRO A 457 12.74 -19.84 7.44
CA PRO A 457 13.90 -18.96 7.35
C PRO A 457 15.15 -19.61 7.96
N SER A 458 16.28 -19.50 7.26
CA SER A 458 17.56 -19.96 7.80
C SER A 458 18.06 -19.03 8.92
N PHE A 459 19.09 -19.46 9.65
CA PHE A 459 19.77 -18.59 10.62
C PHE A 459 20.24 -17.28 10.00
N TRP A 460 20.72 -17.31 8.75
CA TRP A 460 21.22 -16.12 8.05
C TRP A 460 20.08 -15.17 7.65
N ASP A 461 18.93 -15.72 7.24
CA ASP A 461 17.73 -14.92 6.96
C ASP A 461 17.21 -14.25 8.22
N ASN A 462 17.24 -14.99 9.34
CA ASN A 462 16.88 -14.47 10.65
C ASN A 462 17.83 -13.37 11.11
N TRP A 463 19.15 -13.55 10.97
CA TRP A 463 20.11 -12.50 11.28
C TRP A 463 19.89 -11.27 10.40
N MET A 464 19.75 -11.43 9.09
CA MET A 464 19.62 -10.30 8.18
C MET A 464 18.32 -9.50 8.40
N ASN A 465 17.23 -10.15 8.79
CA ASN A 465 15.95 -9.49 9.06
C ASN A 465 15.84 -8.91 10.46
N TRP A 466 16.21 -9.69 11.47
CA TRP A 466 15.90 -9.39 12.88
C TRP A 466 17.15 -9.05 13.72
N GLY A 467 18.35 -9.15 13.13
CA GLY A 467 19.61 -8.88 13.81
C GLY A 467 20.21 -10.12 14.48
N LEU A 468 21.54 -10.07 14.71
CA LEU A 468 22.32 -11.22 15.19
C LEU A 468 21.83 -11.70 16.57
N TRP A 469 21.54 -10.76 17.46
CA TRP A 469 21.15 -11.08 18.83
C TRP A 469 19.78 -11.76 18.89
N ASP A 470 18.81 -11.28 18.13
CA ASP A 470 17.47 -11.88 18.10
C ASP A 470 17.48 -13.23 17.36
N ALA A 471 18.29 -13.36 16.31
CA ALA A 471 18.52 -14.65 15.64
C ALA A 471 19.22 -15.68 16.54
N MET A 472 20.20 -15.27 17.37
CA MET A 472 20.90 -16.18 18.28
C MET A 472 20.06 -16.62 19.48
N PHE A 473 19.18 -15.75 19.99
CA PHE A 473 18.38 -16.02 21.18
C PHE A 473 16.91 -16.37 20.89
N GLY A 474 16.53 -16.49 19.61
CA GLY A 474 15.17 -16.86 19.20
C GLY A 474 14.12 -15.80 19.56
N LYS A 475 14.49 -14.52 19.64
CA LYS A 475 13.57 -13.41 19.95
C LYS A 475 12.88 -12.87 18.70
N ILE A 476 12.54 -13.76 17.78
CA ILE A 476 11.83 -13.43 16.55
C ILE A 476 10.34 -13.49 16.87
N PRO A 477 9.52 -12.51 16.48
CA PRO A 477 8.09 -12.60 16.74
C PRO A 477 7.53 -13.89 16.12
N GLU A 478 6.76 -14.64 16.91
CA GLU A 478 6.15 -15.90 16.50
C GLU A 478 4.66 -15.73 16.31
N GLU A 479 4.14 -16.31 15.23
CA GLU A 479 2.73 -16.30 14.91
C GLU A 479 2.39 -17.47 13.99
N GLU A 480 1.18 -18.02 14.15
CA GLU A 480 0.69 -19.09 13.29
C GLU A 480 0.10 -18.53 12.01
N SER A 481 0.46 -19.14 10.87
CA SER A 481 -0.21 -18.88 9.60
C SER A 481 -1.70 -19.23 9.69
N ARG A 482 -2.54 -18.43 9.05
CA ARG A 482 -4.00 -18.64 9.01
C ARG A 482 -4.50 -18.59 7.58
N THR A 483 -5.43 -19.48 7.26
CA THR A 483 -6.22 -19.41 6.03
C THR A 483 -7.68 -19.32 6.44
N VAL A 484 -8.37 -18.27 6.01
CA VAL A 484 -9.77 -18.01 6.40
C VAL A 484 -10.63 -17.78 5.18
N SER A 485 -11.90 -18.18 5.28
CA SER A 485 -12.89 -17.87 4.25
C SER A 485 -13.13 -16.36 4.18
N PRO A 486 -13.33 -15.79 2.97
CA PRO A 486 -13.70 -14.40 2.82
C PRO A 486 -15.06 -14.10 3.45
N ILE A 487 -15.96 -15.08 3.56
CA ILE A 487 -17.32 -14.88 4.07
C ILE A 487 -17.50 -15.66 5.36
N TYR A 488 -17.87 -14.96 6.43
CA TYR A 488 -18.10 -15.60 7.73
C TYR A 488 -19.37 -15.07 8.40
N THR A 489 -20.28 -15.99 8.69
CA THR A 489 -21.51 -15.71 9.43
C THR A 489 -21.23 -15.76 10.94
N LEU A 490 -21.40 -14.64 11.62
CA LEU A 490 -21.06 -14.47 13.04
C LEU A 490 -22.06 -15.20 13.96
N LYS A 491 -21.56 -15.85 15.00
CA LYS A 491 -22.34 -16.52 16.05
C LYS A 491 -22.16 -15.83 17.38
N ASP A 492 -23.15 -15.94 18.27
CA ASP A 492 -23.09 -15.39 19.63
C ASP A 492 -21.83 -15.86 20.39
N SER A 493 -21.43 -17.12 20.20
CA SER A 493 -20.24 -17.70 20.84
C SER A 493 -18.94 -17.01 20.42
N ASP A 494 -18.90 -16.43 19.22
CA ASP A 494 -17.70 -15.79 18.69
C ASP A 494 -17.43 -14.44 19.36
N LEU A 495 -18.43 -13.88 20.07
CA LEU A 495 -18.33 -12.64 20.83
C LEU A 495 -18.13 -12.87 22.34
N SER A 496 -17.84 -14.11 22.73
CA SER A 496 -17.53 -14.47 24.12
C SER A 496 -16.06 -14.23 24.46
N GLY A 497 -15.80 -13.80 25.71
CA GLY A 497 -14.45 -13.51 26.23
C GLY A 497 -14.10 -12.02 26.24
N THR A 498 -12.82 -11.75 26.46
CA THR A 498 -12.22 -10.42 26.42
C THR A 498 -12.16 -9.87 25.00
N ASN A 499 -12.01 -8.56 24.85
CA ASN A 499 -11.89 -7.96 23.51
C ASN A 499 -10.66 -8.46 22.75
N ALA A 500 -9.54 -8.70 23.43
CA ALA A 500 -8.35 -9.28 22.82
C ALA A 500 -8.61 -10.69 22.25
N GLU A 501 -9.25 -11.57 23.03
CA GLU A 501 -9.58 -12.93 22.58
C GLU A 501 -10.56 -12.93 21.39
N ILE A 502 -11.51 -11.99 21.37
CA ILE A 502 -12.48 -11.87 20.28
C ILE A 502 -11.81 -11.32 19.02
N ALA A 503 -10.98 -10.28 19.16
CA ALA A 503 -10.22 -9.69 18.07
C ALA A 503 -9.36 -10.72 17.36
N GLU A 504 -8.64 -11.53 18.14
CA GLU A 504 -7.78 -12.59 17.65
C GLU A 504 -8.57 -13.71 16.95
N ARG A 505 -9.72 -14.10 17.52
CA ARG A 505 -10.60 -15.14 16.95
C ARG A 505 -11.23 -14.72 15.63
N LEU A 506 -11.69 -13.48 15.55
CA LEU A 506 -12.42 -12.96 14.40
C LEU A 506 -11.51 -12.32 13.35
N LEU A 507 -10.25 -12.05 13.70
CA LEU A 507 -9.28 -11.31 12.91
C LEU A 507 -9.81 -9.91 12.61
N ILE A 508 -10.10 -9.14 13.66
CA ILE A 508 -10.56 -7.75 13.59
C ILE A 508 -9.74 -6.87 14.55
N ASN A 509 -9.86 -5.56 14.43
CA ASN A 509 -9.16 -4.65 15.33
C ASN A 509 -9.75 -4.76 16.74
N ALA A 510 -8.90 -4.85 17.76
CA ALA A 510 -9.36 -4.99 19.14
C ALA A 510 -10.18 -3.79 19.63
N ASN A 511 -9.90 -2.60 19.09
CA ASN A 511 -10.64 -1.38 19.41
C ASN A 511 -12.06 -1.37 18.80
N ASP A 512 -12.30 -2.17 17.76
CA ASP A 512 -13.60 -2.25 17.07
C ASP A 512 -14.54 -3.32 17.66
N VAL A 513 -14.04 -4.19 18.53
CA VAL A 513 -14.81 -5.32 19.10
C VAL A 513 -16.11 -4.85 19.77
N ASN A 514 -16.05 -3.74 20.51
CA ASN A 514 -17.24 -3.21 21.18
C ASN A 514 -18.29 -2.71 20.17
N ALA A 515 -17.84 -2.05 19.09
CA ALA A 515 -18.72 -1.61 18.02
C ALA A 515 -19.38 -2.81 17.31
N LEU A 516 -18.61 -3.87 17.04
CA LEU A 516 -19.14 -5.11 16.47
C LEU A 516 -20.17 -5.79 17.39
N LYS A 517 -19.92 -5.85 18.70
CA LYS A 517 -20.88 -6.41 19.69
C LYS A 517 -22.21 -5.65 19.68
N THR A 518 -22.15 -4.31 19.68
CA THR A 518 -23.34 -3.46 19.60
C THR A 518 -24.08 -3.68 18.29
N TYR A 519 -23.35 -3.70 17.17
CA TYR A 519 -23.92 -3.93 15.84
C TYR A 519 -24.60 -5.30 15.74
N HIS A 520 -23.94 -6.37 16.21
CA HIS A 520 -24.48 -7.73 16.19
C HIS A 520 -25.74 -7.86 17.05
N THR A 521 -25.75 -7.23 18.22
CA THR A 521 -26.92 -7.23 19.10
C THR A 521 -28.12 -6.53 18.44
N ALA A 522 -27.89 -5.40 17.78
CA ALA A 522 -28.94 -4.69 17.03
C ALA A 522 -29.45 -5.54 15.86
N ALA A 523 -28.55 -6.08 15.03
CA ALA A 523 -28.91 -6.94 13.91
C ALA A 523 -29.78 -8.13 14.36
N LYS A 524 -29.40 -8.79 15.46
CA LYS A 524 -30.17 -9.91 16.02
C LYS A 524 -31.58 -9.52 16.47
N ASN A 525 -31.73 -8.33 17.07
CA ASN A 525 -33.04 -7.83 17.49
C ASN A 525 -33.96 -7.57 16.28
N ASP A 526 -33.37 -7.30 15.12
CA ASP A 526 -34.06 -7.10 13.84
C ASP A 526 -34.14 -8.39 12.99
N ASP A 527 -33.96 -9.56 13.60
CA ASP A 527 -33.99 -10.88 12.94
C ASP A 527 -33.01 -10.96 11.74
N CYS A 528 -31.84 -10.37 11.92
CA CYS A 528 -30.75 -10.37 10.94
C CYS A 528 -29.53 -11.11 11.47
N VAL A 529 -28.72 -11.59 10.53
CA VAL A 529 -27.47 -12.30 10.75
C VAL A 529 -26.31 -11.38 10.37
N THR A 530 -25.36 -11.19 11.29
CA THR A 530 -24.15 -10.42 10.99
C THR A 530 -23.18 -11.25 10.17
N VAL A 531 -22.68 -10.68 9.08
CA VAL A 531 -21.69 -11.28 8.20
C VAL A 531 -20.41 -10.44 8.26
N LEU A 532 -19.27 -11.12 8.41
CA LEU A 532 -17.94 -10.57 8.16
C LEU A 532 -17.52 -10.94 6.74
N PHE A 533 -17.13 -9.94 5.95
CA PHE A 533 -16.63 -10.10 4.59
C PHE A 533 -15.19 -9.55 4.49
N ARG A 534 -14.22 -10.46 4.37
CA ARG A 534 -12.79 -10.19 4.24
C ARG A 534 -12.43 -10.08 2.77
N PHE A 535 -12.37 -8.86 2.26
CA PHE A 535 -12.28 -8.60 0.83
C PHE A 535 -10.82 -8.39 0.35
N ALA A 536 -9.89 -8.08 1.26
CA ALA A 536 -8.49 -7.91 0.90
C ALA A 536 -7.53 -8.40 1.99
N THR A 537 -6.49 -9.11 1.55
CA THR A 537 -5.27 -9.34 2.33
C THR A 537 -4.12 -8.63 1.64
N SER A 538 -3.53 -7.62 2.29
CA SER A 538 -2.45 -6.79 1.75
C SER A 538 -1.25 -6.75 2.70
N ASP A 539 -0.14 -6.15 2.25
CA ASP A 539 1.02 -5.93 3.11
C ASP A 539 0.91 -4.56 3.77
N TYR A 540 0.92 -4.57 5.09
CA TYR A 540 1.27 -3.41 5.87
C TYR A 540 2.77 -3.42 6.14
N TYR A 541 3.44 -2.31 5.86
CA TYR A 541 4.84 -2.13 6.23
C TYR A 541 4.98 -1.03 7.26
N SER A 542 5.79 -1.27 8.28
CA SER A 542 6.26 -0.25 9.19
C SER A 542 7.67 -0.58 9.68
N ALA A 543 8.55 0.41 9.71
CA ALA A 543 9.90 0.25 10.21
C ALA A 543 10.42 1.54 10.85
N ALA A 544 11.18 1.38 11.93
CA ALA A 544 11.88 2.49 12.56
C ALA A 544 12.85 3.14 11.59
N VAL A 545 12.92 4.47 11.61
CA VAL A 545 13.91 5.25 10.87
C VAL A 545 14.64 6.16 11.85
N ASP A 546 15.96 6.22 11.71
CA ASP A 546 16.79 7.08 12.53
C ASP A 546 16.78 8.49 11.93
N ILE A 547 16.55 9.50 12.78
CA ILE A 547 16.74 10.90 12.39
C ILE A 547 18.23 11.22 12.56
N MET A 548 18.86 11.72 11.50
CA MET A 548 20.31 11.85 11.41
C MET A 548 20.75 13.30 11.22
N GLU A 549 21.78 13.69 11.95
CA GLU A 549 22.52 14.94 11.75
C GLU A 549 23.94 14.57 11.26
N LEU A 550 24.16 14.71 9.95
CA LEU A 550 25.39 14.24 9.31
C LEU A 550 26.61 15.03 9.76
N GLY A 551 27.66 14.33 10.21
CA GLY A 551 28.92 14.90 10.70
C GLY A 551 28.82 15.71 12.00
N LYS A 552 27.71 15.63 12.75
CA LYS A 552 27.46 16.41 13.99
C LYS A 552 27.68 15.64 15.29
N GLY A 553 28.04 14.37 15.20
CA GLY A 553 28.37 13.48 16.32
C GLY A 553 29.81 13.64 16.83
N PHE A 554 30.18 12.78 17.77
CA PHE A 554 31.51 12.78 18.38
C PHE A 554 32.59 12.48 17.32
N LEU A 555 33.67 13.28 17.31
CA LEU A 555 34.76 13.21 16.33
C LEU A 555 34.31 13.31 14.85
N GLY A 556 33.21 14.02 14.58
CA GLY A 556 32.70 14.21 13.22
C GLY A 556 31.95 13.01 12.65
N ALA A 557 31.61 12.02 13.48
CA ALA A 557 30.67 10.96 13.12
C ALA A 557 29.25 11.52 12.93
N ASP A 558 28.34 10.73 12.36
CA ASP A 558 26.93 11.11 12.29
C ASP A 558 26.25 10.96 13.66
N LYS A 559 25.34 11.89 13.98
CA LYS A 559 24.51 11.80 15.20
C LYS A 559 23.16 11.19 14.84
N TYR A 560 22.76 10.19 15.61
CA TYR A 560 21.51 9.44 15.42
C TYR A 560 20.54 9.71 16.57
N THR A 561 19.32 10.11 16.23
CA THR A 561 18.18 10.16 17.13
C THR A 561 17.25 9.00 16.79
N LYS A 562 17.25 7.99 17.65
CA LYS A 562 16.54 6.72 17.46
C LYS A 562 15.20 6.71 18.18
N GLY A 563 14.25 5.92 17.69
CA GLY A 563 12.96 5.69 18.35
C GLY A 563 11.99 6.88 18.30
N GLN A 564 12.29 7.92 17.52
CA GLN A 564 11.46 9.11 17.38
C GLN A 564 10.89 9.32 15.98
N ALA A 565 11.11 8.37 15.08
CA ALA A 565 10.45 8.32 13.78
C ALA A 565 10.31 6.88 13.29
N TYR A 566 9.27 6.65 12.50
CA TYR A 566 9.11 5.45 11.70
C TYR A 566 8.54 5.82 10.33
N ARG A 567 8.67 4.90 9.37
CA ARG A 567 8.00 4.97 8.09
C ARG A 567 7.02 3.82 7.96
N ALA A 568 5.91 4.04 7.27
CA ALA A 568 4.93 3.02 6.98
C ALA A 568 4.33 3.18 5.59
N TYR A 569 3.68 2.14 5.08
CA TYR A 569 2.80 2.21 3.92
C TYR A 569 1.77 1.08 3.96
N GLU A 570 0.62 1.33 3.34
CA GLU A 570 -0.51 0.42 3.25
C GLU A 570 -1.33 0.62 1.97
N SER A 571 -2.23 -0.33 1.70
CA SER A 571 -3.28 -0.19 0.70
C SER A 571 -4.50 0.57 1.26
N VAL A 572 -5.14 1.36 0.40
CA VAL A 572 -6.41 2.04 0.66
C VAL A 572 -7.45 1.62 -0.38
N PHE A 573 -8.72 1.58 0.02
CA PHE A 573 -9.84 1.15 -0.83
C PHE A 573 -10.93 2.22 -0.79
N LEU A 574 -11.07 2.99 -1.86
CA LEU A 574 -11.97 4.13 -1.93
C LEU A 574 -13.25 3.75 -2.68
N ASP A 575 -14.38 4.33 -2.29
CA ASP A 575 -15.71 4.00 -2.82
C ASP A 575 -15.97 2.47 -2.85
N PHE A 576 -15.61 1.77 -1.77
CA PHE A 576 -15.92 0.34 -1.62
C PHE A 576 -17.42 0.16 -1.50
N ASP A 577 -18.00 -0.67 -2.37
CA ASP A 577 -19.42 -0.97 -2.31
C ASP A 577 -19.77 -2.43 -2.68
N ILE A 578 -20.80 -2.94 -2.00
CA ILE A 578 -21.33 -4.29 -2.23
C ILE A 578 -22.47 -4.21 -3.24
N ILE A 579 -22.31 -4.96 -4.34
CA ILE A 579 -23.23 -4.97 -5.47
C ILE A 579 -24.31 -6.04 -5.30
N GLN A 580 -23.93 -7.25 -4.91
CA GLN A 580 -24.86 -8.37 -4.78
C GLN A 580 -24.36 -9.44 -3.82
N LEU A 581 -25.33 -10.19 -3.28
CA LEU A 581 -25.13 -11.39 -2.48
C LEU A 581 -25.62 -12.61 -3.28
N THR A 582 -24.82 -13.67 -3.35
CA THR A 582 -25.24 -14.94 -3.95
C THR A 582 -25.36 -16.01 -2.89
N PHE A 583 -26.56 -16.56 -2.74
CA PHE A 583 -26.85 -17.67 -1.84
C PHE A 583 -26.84 -19.00 -2.59
N ASN A 584 -26.53 -20.09 -1.88
CA ASN A 584 -26.55 -21.46 -2.39
C ASN A 584 -27.35 -22.36 -1.45
N LYS A 585 -28.40 -23.00 -1.99
CA LYS A 585 -29.15 -24.07 -1.36
C LYS A 585 -29.09 -25.31 -2.22
N ASP A 586 -28.44 -26.34 -1.71
CA ASP A 586 -28.35 -27.66 -2.36
C ASP A 586 -27.85 -27.61 -3.83
N GLY A 587 -26.94 -26.66 -4.12
CA GLY A 587 -26.37 -26.46 -5.47
C GLY A 587 -27.13 -25.45 -6.35
N VAL A 588 -28.27 -24.94 -5.90
CA VAL A 588 -29.04 -23.90 -6.61
C VAL A 588 -28.62 -22.53 -6.12
N TYR A 589 -28.17 -21.68 -7.04
CA TYR A 589 -27.69 -20.33 -6.74
C TYR A 589 -28.79 -19.29 -6.89
N LYS A 590 -28.91 -18.38 -5.93
CA LYS A 590 -29.80 -17.22 -6.00
C LYS A 590 -29.03 -15.93 -5.77
N VAL A 591 -29.08 -15.02 -6.75
CA VAL A 591 -28.49 -13.68 -6.64
C VAL A 591 -29.53 -12.70 -6.11
N ILE A 592 -29.17 -11.96 -5.07
CA ILE A 592 -29.94 -10.87 -4.48
C ILE A 592 -29.10 -9.59 -4.59
N PRO A 593 -29.53 -8.57 -5.34
CA PRO A 593 -28.80 -7.32 -5.42
C PRO A 593 -28.85 -6.57 -4.08
N ALA A 594 -27.73 -5.96 -3.72
CA ALA A 594 -27.61 -5.14 -2.53
C ALA A 594 -27.98 -3.68 -2.84
N VAL A 595 -28.56 -3.01 -1.84
CA VAL A 595 -28.71 -1.55 -1.78
C VAL A 595 -27.80 -1.11 -0.65
N SER A 596 -26.66 -0.51 -0.99
CA SER A 596 -25.53 -0.27 -0.09
C SER A 596 -24.89 1.07 -0.45
N SER A 597 -24.68 1.92 0.55
CA SER A 597 -23.96 3.18 0.31
C SER A 597 -22.44 2.91 0.33
N PRO A 598 -21.68 3.43 -0.63
CA PRO A 598 -20.23 3.22 -0.71
C PRO A 598 -19.53 3.84 0.50
N ILE A 599 -18.45 3.20 0.94
CA ILE A 599 -17.59 3.69 2.02
C ILE A 599 -16.14 3.79 1.55
N ASP A 600 -15.40 4.75 2.11
CA ASP A 600 -13.96 4.81 1.94
C ASP A 600 -13.27 4.06 3.08
N VAL A 601 -12.35 3.17 2.73
CA VAL A 601 -11.56 2.36 3.66
C VAL A 601 -10.11 2.85 3.64
N VAL A 602 -9.75 3.57 4.70
CA VAL A 602 -8.39 4.01 5.00
C VAL A 602 -8.09 3.62 6.45
N ASN A 603 -7.07 2.79 6.65
CA ASN A 603 -6.77 2.27 7.98
C ASN A 603 -5.88 3.24 8.76
N ALA A 604 -5.80 3.00 10.07
CA ALA A 604 -4.93 3.78 10.92
C ALA A 604 -3.48 3.32 10.72
N ILE A 605 -2.51 4.22 10.73
CA ILE A 605 -1.10 3.87 10.62
C ILE A 605 -0.57 3.52 12.01
N THR A 606 0.06 2.36 12.15
CA THR A 606 0.66 1.89 13.41
C THR A 606 2.19 1.87 13.38
N PRO A 607 2.85 2.10 14.52
CA PRO A 607 4.30 1.90 14.65
C PRO A 607 4.72 0.45 14.28
N PRO A 608 6.02 0.20 14.10
CA PRO A 608 6.51 -1.14 13.81
C PRO A 608 6.44 -2.07 15.03
N VAL A 609 6.36 -3.37 14.77
CA VAL A 609 6.39 -4.44 15.79
C VAL A 609 7.66 -4.42 16.63
N GLN A 610 8.76 -3.94 16.05
CA GLN A 610 10.01 -3.73 16.76
C GLN A 610 10.39 -2.26 16.64
N MET A 611 10.42 -1.57 17.78
CA MET A 611 11.01 -0.24 17.88
C MET A 611 12.36 -0.33 18.59
N PRO A 612 13.39 0.40 18.13
CA PRO A 612 14.66 0.45 18.82
C PRO A 612 14.46 1.16 20.16
N ASP A 613 14.42 0.39 21.24
CA ASP A 613 14.49 0.94 22.58
C ASP A 613 15.81 1.68 22.75
N GLY A 614 15.76 2.88 23.33
CA GLY A 614 16.96 3.55 23.79
C GLY A 614 17.70 2.62 24.73
N THR A 615 18.82 2.02 24.28
CA THR A 615 19.57 1.06 25.10
C THR A 615 19.85 1.69 26.46
N PRO A 616 19.28 1.13 27.56
CA PRO A 616 19.44 1.74 28.86
C PRO A 616 20.92 1.90 29.18
N TRP A 617 21.32 3.05 29.70
CA TRP A 617 22.75 3.38 29.89
C TRP A 617 23.49 2.33 30.73
N TRP A 618 22.79 1.65 31.65
CA TRP A 618 23.32 0.58 32.48
C TRP A 618 23.62 -0.71 31.70
N VAL A 619 22.90 -0.99 30.61
CA VAL A 619 23.22 -2.12 29.70
C VAL A 619 24.49 -1.82 28.93
N LYS A 620 24.69 -0.58 28.44
CA LYS A 620 25.96 -0.16 27.82
C LYS A 620 27.12 -0.29 28.81
N LEU A 621 26.92 0.13 30.07
CA LEU A 621 27.89 -0.02 31.14
C LEU A 621 28.22 -1.49 31.42
N LEU A 622 27.21 -2.36 31.51
CA LEU A 622 27.39 -3.79 31.72
C LEU A 622 28.10 -4.47 30.54
N SER A 623 27.80 -4.11 29.29
CA SER A 623 28.50 -4.63 28.13
C SER A 623 29.98 -4.24 28.14
N VAL A 624 30.31 -2.99 28.50
CA VAL A 624 31.70 -2.56 28.69
C VAL A 624 32.38 -3.34 29.82
N LEU A 625 31.69 -3.52 30.96
CA LEU A 625 32.21 -4.32 32.08
C LEU A 625 32.40 -5.80 31.70
N LEU A 626 31.50 -6.38 30.90
CA LEU A 626 31.60 -7.76 30.40
C LEU A 626 32.77 -7.93 29.43
N VAL A 627 32.99 -6.96 28.53
CA VAL A 627 34.15 -6.96 27.63
C VAL A 627 35.45 -6.85 28.42
N ILE A 628 35.50 -6.00 29.44
CA ILE A 628 36.65 -5.91 30.36
C ILE A 628 36.85 -7.24 31.11
N LEU A 629 35.78 -7.87 31.61
CA LEU A 629 35.83 -9.16 32.28
C LEU A 629 36.32 -10.27 31.34
N LEU A 630 35.84 -10.32 30.09
CA LEU A 630 36.27 -11.26 29.07
C LEU A 630 37.74 -11.06 28.71
N LEU A 631 38.20 -9.81 28.56
CA LEU A 631 39.62 -9.50 28.36
C LEU A 631 40.46 -9.98 29.55
N VAL A 632 40.00 -9.77 30.78
CA VAL A 632 40.67 -10.28 31.99
C VAL A 632 40.69 -11.81 32.04
N LEU A 633 39.59 -12.47 31.64
CA LEU A 633 39.50 -13.93 31.58
C LEU A 633 40.39 -14.51 30.47
N ILE A 634 40.47 -13.86 29.31
CA ILE A 634 41.39 -14.22 28.22
C ILE A 634 42.84 -14.06 28.69
N VAL A 635 43.19 -12.97 29.36
CA VAL A 635 44.54 -12.76 29.92
C VAL A 635 44.84 -13.80 31.01
N LYS A 636 43.88 -14.16 31.87
CA LYS A 636 44.00 -15.23 32.87
C LYS A 636 44.15 -16.61 32.23
N LEU A 637 43.42 -16.88 31.14
CA LEU A 637 43.52 -18.13 30.40
C LEU A 637 44.87 -18.25 29.70
N LEU A 638 45.35 -17.17 29.07
CA LEU A 638 46.68 -17.09 28.45
C LEU A 638 47.79 -17.29 29.49
N THR A 639 47.69 -16.65 30.66
CA THR A 639 48.66 -16.84 31.75
C THR A 639 48.56 -18.23 32.40
N PHE A 640 47.36 -18.82 32.50
CA PHE A 640 47.18 -20.20 32.98
C PHE A 640 47.75 -21.22 32.01
N ILE A 641 47.54 -21.05 30.69
CA ILE A 641 48.17 -21.86 29.64
C ILE A 641 49.70 -21.73 29.73
N PHE A 642 50.23 -20.52 29.89
CA PHE A 642 51.67 -20.28 30.10
C PHE A 642 52.20 -20.98 31.35
N LYS A 643 51.47 -20.91 32.48
CA LYS A 643 51.85 -21.57 33.74
C LYS A 643 51.80 -23.10 33.65
N LYS A 644 50.77 -23.68 33.01
CA LYS A 644 50.65 -25.13 32.79
C LYS A 644 51.78 -25.67 31.92
N ILE A 645 52.20 -24.90 30.91
CA ILE A 645 53.36 -25.21 30.08
C ILE A 645 54.67 -25.13 30.90
N SER A 646 54.76 -24.24 31.88
CA SER A 646 55.97 -24.06 32.72
C SER A 646 56.14 -25.07 33.87
N GLN A 647 55.06 -25.71 34.34
CA GLN A 647 55.08 -26.56 35.55
C GLN A 647 55.07 -28.08 35.29
N ASP A 648 54.88 -28.54 34.05
CA ASP A 648 54.88 -29.96 33.75
C ASP A 648 56.31 -30.54 33.65
N ARG A 649 56.81 -31.08 34.78
CA ARG A 649 58.15 -31.68 34.92
C ARG A 649 58.40 -32.88 33.98
N LYS A 650 57.36 -33.53 33.42
CA LYS A 650 57.53 -34.60 32.42
C LYS A 650 57.76 -34.06 31.01
N ILE A 651 57.27 -32.86 30.70
CA ILE A 651 57.53 -32.17 29.43
C ILE A 651 58.92 -31.52 29.44
N LYS A 652 59.38 -30.98 30.58
CA LYS A 652 60.73 -30.38 30.68
C LYS A 652 61.87 -31.37 30.35
N LYS A 653 61.82 -32.60 30.88
CA LYS A 653 62.82 -33.65 30.58
C LYS A 653 62.70 -34.26 29.18
N THR A 654 61.51 -34.23 28.57
CA THR A 654 61.31 -34.73 27.20
C THR A 654 61.72 -33.68 26.17
N VAL A 655 61.51 -32.39 26.46
CA VAL A 655 61.94 -31.26 25.63
C VAL A 655 63.45 -31.06 25.67
N GLU A 656 64.13 -31.25 26.82
CA GLU A 656 65.61 -31.20 26.90
C GLU A 656 66.28 -32.36 26.12
N LYS A 657 65.72 -33.58 26.18
CA LYS A 657 66.25 -34.74 25.43
C LYS A 657 65.96 -34.67 23.93
N HIS A 658 64.91 -33.95 23.53
CA HIS A 658 64.60 -33.69 22.11
C HIS A 658 65.28 -32.43 21.57
N SER A 659 65.59 -31.42 22.39
CA SER A 659 66.33 -30.22 21.97
C SER A 659 67.79 -30.56 21.67
N GLU A 660 68.47 -31.38 22.46
CA GLU A 660 69.87 -31.77 22.16
C GLU A 660 70.00 -32.62 20.88
N LYS A 661 69.04 -33.51 20.60
CA LYS A 661 69.01 -34.29 19.35
C LYS A 661 68.50 -33.50 18.14
N LYS A 662 67.68 -32.46 18.35
CA LYS A 662 67.10 -31.61 17.29
C LYS A 662 67.98 -30.39 16.99
N GLU A 663 68.79 -29.87 17.92
CA GLU A 663 69.84 -28.86 17.64
C GLU A 663 70.96 -29.44 16.80
N LYS A 664 71.45 -30.66 17.11
CA LYS A 664 72.47 -31.33 16.28
C LYS A 664 71.98 -31.67 14.85
N ARG A 665 70.66 -31.84 14.64
CA ARG A 665 70.05 -32.09 13.30
C ARG A 665 69.54 -30.81 12.60
N LYS A 666 69.01 -29.81 13.33
CA LYS A 666 68.57 -28.52 12.78
C LYS A 666 69.74 -27.59 12.51
N GLY A 667 70.81 -27.58 13.32
CA GLY A 667 72.03 -26.82 13.01
C GLY A 667 72.70 -27.30 11.72
N LYS A 668 72.68 -28.61 11.44
CA LYS A 668 73.25 -29.20 10.21
C LYS A 668 72.36 -29.00 8.95
N LYS A 669 71.03 -28.94 9.10
CA LYS A 669 70.09 -28.64 7.99
C LYS A 669 69.96 -27.13 7.74
N ALA A 670 69.92 -26.31 8.80
CA ALA A 670 69.86 -24.86 8.70
C ALA A 670 71.16 -24.28 8.15
N ARG A 671 72.36 -24.77 8.54
CA ARG A 671 73.61 -24.38 7.88
C ARG A 671 73.62 -24.74 6.39
N LYS A 672 73.24 -25.97 6.01
CA LYS A 672 73.17 -26.35 4.58
C LYS A 672 72.15 -25.57 3.75
N GLN A 673 71.07 -25.09 4.37
CA GLN A 673 70.01 -24.34 3.70
C GLN A 673 70.35 -22.84 3.66
N MET A 674 70.95 -22.31 4.73
CA MET A 674 71.50 -20.97 4.79
C MET A 674 72.72 -20.81 3.87
N ASP A 675 73.63 -21.78 3.79
CA ASP A 675 74.76 -21.76 2.85
C ASP A 675 74.27 -21.77 1.40
N LYS A 676 73.19 -22.52 1.09
CA LYS A 676 72.57 -22.54 -0.25
C LYS A 676 71.83 -21.24 -0.59
N GLU A 677 71.14 -20.65 0.39
CA GLU A 677 70.45 -19.36 0.24
C GLU A 677 71.46 -18.22 0.13
N PHE A 678 72.55 -18.26 0.90
CA PHE A 678 73.65 -17.30 0.90
C PHE A 678 74.49 -17.40 -0.39
N GLU A 679 74.74 -18.60 -0.91
CA GLU A 679 75.40 -18.79 -2.21
C GLU A 679 74.48 -18.36 -3.37
N LYS A 680 73.17 -18.58 -3.27
CA LYS A 680 72.18 -18.04 -4.23
C LYS A 680 72.14 -16.52 -4.19
N PHE A 681 72.10 -15.94 -3.00
CA PHE A 681 72.15 -14.49 -2.80
C PHE A 681 73.44 -13.92 -3.39
N HIS A 682 74.61 -14.46 -3.07
CA HIS A 682 75.88 -14.01 -3.67
C HIS A 682 75.93 -14.15 -5.20
N LYS A 683 75.41 -15.24 -5.78
CA LYS A 683 75.31 -15.38 -7.25
C LYS A 683 74.34 -14.37 -7.86
N GLN A 684 73.28 -14.02 -7.15
CA GLN A 684 72.27 -13.07 -7.60
C GLN A 684 72.78 -11.63 -7.49
N THR A 685 73.42 -11.27 -6.37
CA THR A 685 74.10 -9.97 -6.17
C THR A 685 75.26 -9.78 -7.15
N ALA A 686 76.06 -10.82 -7.42
CA ALA A 686 77.12 -10.76 -8.44
C ALA A 686 76.57 -10.63 -9.87
N LYS A 687 75.40 -11.22 -10.18
CA LYS A 687 74.72 -11.03 -11.46
C LYS A 687 74.14 -9.62 -11.58
N GLU A 688 73.57 -9.08 -10.50
CA GLU A 688 73.05 -7.71 -10.46
C GLU A 688 74.16 -6.66 -10.54
N GLN A 689 75.31 -6.87 -9.89
CA GLN A 689 76.49 -6.03 -10.05
C GLN A 689 77.03 -6.08 -11.48
N LYS A 690 77.23 -7.27 -12.06
CA LYS A 690 77.66 -7.39 -13.47
C LYS A 690 76.67 -6.78 -14.46
N LYS A 691 75.36 -6.82 -14.18
CA LYS A 691 74.34 -6.16 -14.99
C LYS A 691 74.44 -4.64 -14.85
N THR A 692 74.59 -4.14 -13.63
CA THR A 692 74.76 -2.71 -13.33
C THR A 692 76.04 -2.17 -13.98
N GLU A 693 77.16 -2.87 -13.91
CA GLU A 693 78.41 -2.55 -14.63
C GLU A 693 78.23 -2.54 -16.15
N ARG A 694 77.51 -3.52 -16.72
CA ARG A 694 77.27 -3.58 -18.17
C ARG A 694 76.38 -2.43 -18.65
N ASP A 695 75.36 -2.09 -17.88
CA ASP A 695 74.41 -1.03 -18.21
C ASP A 695 75.03 0.36 -17.93
N ALA A 696 75.91 0.48 -16.94
CA ALA A 696 76.72 1.68 -16.66
C ALA A 696 77.66 2.03 -17.83
N LYS A 697 78.27 1.04 -18.50
CA LYS A 697 79.08 1.27 -19.72
C LYS A 697 78.31 1.89 -20.89
N LYS A 698 76.98 1.91 -20.84
CA LYS A 698 76.11 2.52 -21.86
C LYS A 698 75.64 3.92 -21.44
N VAL A 699 75.94 4.35 -20.23
CA VAL A 699 75.62 5.68 -19.72
C VAL A 699 76.61 6.67 -20.33
N ASN A 700 76.09 7.72 -20.98
CA ASN A 700 76.92 8.83 -21.41
C ASN A 700 77.16 9.75 -20.22
N VAL A 701 78.31 9.56 -19.56
CA VAL A 701 78.65 10.28 -18.31
C VAL A 701 78.73 11.79 -18.54
N THR A 702 79.21 12.25 -19.69
CA THR A 702 79.31 13.69 -20.00
C THR A 702 77.94 14.37 -20.10
N ASP A 703 76.97 13.75 -20.76
CA ASP A 703 75.59 14.25 -20.83
C ASP A 703 74.90 14.19 -19.46
N LEU A 704 75.19 13.15 -18.67
CA LEU A 704 74.65 12.98 -17.32
C LEU A 704 75.19 14.06 -16.37
N LYS A 705 76.50 14.33 -16.38
CA LYS A 705 77.13 15.45 -15.64
C LYS A 705 76.48 16.77 -16.01
N ALA A 706 76.33 17.06 -17.31
CA ALA A 706 75.69 18.29 -17.78
C ALA A 706 74.25 18.46 -17.28
N LYS A 707 73.48 17.36 -17.21
CA LYS A 707 72.11 17.37 -16.67
C LYS A 707 72.06 17.64 -15.16
N ILE A 708 73.03 17.12 -14.40
CA ILE A 708 73.14 17.38 -12.96
C ILE A 708 73.58 18.84 -12.72
N TRP A 709 74.62 19.30 -13.42
CA TRP A 709 75.14 20.66 -13.30
C TRP A 709 74.15 21.76 -13.73
N THR A 710 73.26 21.46 -14.68
CA THR A 710 72.18 22.38 -15.10
C THR A 710 70.91 22.29 -14.25
N GLY A 711 70.89 21.44 -13.22
CA GLY A 711 69.73 21.23 -12.35
C GLY A 711 68.55 20.52 -13.00
N LYS A 712 68.73 19.96 -14.21
CA LYS A 712 67.69 19.23 -14.95
C LYS A 712 67.45 17.81 -14.42
N LYS A 713 68.35 17.27 -13.60
CA LYS A 713 68.21 15.97 -12.94
C LYS A 713 68.88 16.00 -11.58
N SER A 714 68.20 15.52 -10.54
CA SER A 714 68.75 15.47 -9.16
C SER A 714 69.42 14.13 -8.85
N GLU A 715 70.34 14.10 -7.90
CA GLU A 715 71.07 12.87 -7.51
C GLU A 715 70.17 11.77 -6.92
N SER A 716 69.03 12.16 -6.35
CA SER A 716 68.02 11.23 -5.84
C SER A 716 67.27 10.51 -6.97
N GLU A 717 67.29 11.04 -8.19
CA GLU A 717 66.60 10.50 -9.38
C GLU A 717 67.52 9.64 -10.27
N LEU A 718 68.79 9.46 -9.91
CA LEU A 718 69.73 8.63 -10.66
C LEU A 718 69.43 7.14 -10.48
N SER A 719 69.37 6.42 -11.60
CA SER A 719 69.27 4.96 -11.59
C SER A 719 70.56 4.31 -11.06
N LYS A 720 70.49 3.04 -10.63
CA LYS A 720 71.66 2.33 -10.10
C LYS A 720 72.85 2.28 -11.07
N ALA A 721 72.59 2.19 -12.38
CA ALA A 721 73.63 2.19 -13.40
C ALA A 721 74.24 3.59 -13.63
N GLU A 722 73.43 4.64 -13.55
CA GLU A 722 73.88 6.03 -13.64
C GLU A 722 74.73 6.43 -12.43
N LYS A 723 74.30 6.05 -11.21
CA LYS A 723 75.10 6.22 -9.99
C LYS A 723 76.42 5.48 -10.07
N TYR A 724 76.38 4.20 -10.44
CA TYR A 724 77.60 3.40 -10.61
C TYR A 724 78.56 4.00 -11.65
N ALA A 725 78.05 4.52 -12.77
CA ALA A 725 78.86 5.15 -13.81
C ALA A 725 79.53 6.46 -13.33
N LEU A 726 78.84 7.27 -12.52
CA LEU A 726 79.39 8.48 -11.91
C LEU A 726 80.40 8.16 -10.80
N ASP A 727 80.11 7.17 -9.96
CA ASP A 727 80.99 6.74 -8.87
C ASP A 727 82.32 6.14 -9.37
N HIS A 728 82.38 5.71 -10.63
CA HIS A 728 83.57 5.16 -11.29
C HIS A 728 84.17 6.09 -12.37
N ASP A 729 83.71 7.34 -12.45
CA ASP A 729 84.31 8.37 -13.30
C ASP A 729 85.29 9.23 -12.47
N GLU A 730 86.59 9.14 -12.79
CA GLU A 730 87.65 9.80 -12.02
C GLU A 730 87.48 11.33 -11.98
N GLU A 731 86.99 11.90 -13.07
CA GLU A 731 86.78 13.35 -13.19
C GLU A 731 85.57 13.80 -12.36
N TRP A 732 84.47 13.03 -12.30
CA TRP A 732 83.35 13.28 -11.40
C TRP A 732 83.75 13.20 -9.93
N GLN A 733 84.52 12.17 -9.55
CA GLN A 733 85.00 12.03 -8.17
C GLN A 733 85.93 13.18 -7.77
N HIS A 734 86.75 13.67 -8.70
CA HIS A 734 87.58 14.84 -8.49
C HIS A 734 86.76 16.14 -8.38
N GLU A 735 85.74 16.32 -9.24
CA GLU A 735 84.78 17.43 -9.16
C GLU A 735 84.04 17.43 -7.82
N GLN A 736 83.55 16.28 -7.35
CA GLN A 736 82.87 16.13 -6.05
C GLN A 736 83.81 16.37 -4.88
N ALA A 737 85.06 15.88 -4.95
CA ALA A 737 86.06 16.18 -3.93
C ALA A 737 86.38 17.68 -3.85
N ILE A 738 86.47 18.38 -4.99
CA ILE A 738 86.66 19.83 -5.03
C ILE A 738 85.41 20.56 -4.48
N ILE A 739 84.21 20.13 -4.83
CA ILE A 739 82.95 20.68 -4.29
C ILE A 739 82.88 20.50 -2.79
N ASP A 740 83.21 19.31 -2.27
CA ASP A 740 83.25 19.04 -0.83
C ASP A 740 84.32 19.90 -0.15
N GLN A 741 85.48 20.10 -0.77
CA GLN A 741 86.54 20.97 -0.25
C GLN A 741 86.13 22.46 -0.25
N ILE A 742 85.33 22.90 -1.23
CA ILE A 742 84.79 24.27 -1.32
C ILE A 742 83.61 24.48 -0.36
N LEU A 743 82.73 23.50 -0.19
CA LEU A 743 81.54 23.58 0.65
C LEU A 743 81.85 23.37 2.13
N TYR A 744 82.86 22.56 2.45
CA TYR A 744 83.14 22.12 3.83
C TYR A 744 84.53 22.49 4.35
N GLY A 745 85.46 22.97 3.52
CA GLY A 745 86.78 23.49 3.95
C GLY A 745 87.76 22.42 4.47
N ASP A 746 89.07 22.61 4.22
CA ASP A 746 90.13 21.74 4.78
C ASP A 746 90.16 21.85 6.31
N ASP A 747 89.69 20.81 7.00
CA ASP A 747 90.00 20.53 8.41
C ASP A 747 91.34 19.75 8.46
N ASP A 748 92.43 20.40 8.01
CA ASP A 748 93.80 19.92 8.20
C ASP A 748 94.64 21.04 8.84
N SER A 749 94.53 21.16 10.17
CA SER A 749 95.52 21.79 11.03
C SER A 749 95.78 20.89 12.24
N GLU A 750 97.07 20.69 12.55
CA GLU A 750 97.60 20.01 13.74
C GLU A 750 96.86 20.29 15.07
#